data_AF-A0A7S6M9N2-F1
#
_entry.id   AF-A0A7S6M9N2-F1
#
_cell.length_a   1.000
_cell.length_b   1.000
_cell.length_c   1.000
_cell.angle_alpha   90.00
_cell.angle_beta   90.00
_cell.angle_gamma   90.00
#
_symmetry.space_group_name_H-M   'P 1'
#
loop_
_entity.id
_entity.type
_entity.pdbx_description
1 polymer ?
#
loop_
_entity_poly.entity_id
_entity_poly.type
_entity_poly.pdbx_seq_one_letter_code
_entity_poly.pdbx_strand_id
1 'polypeptide(L)'
;MFATCTTIRVDADLSNPSGRGCPPNASGWRNVPRCALLLRTALALLLLTATRSVQWAHAHDGCVQLALDDARMGSGGGSRASRIQVVARELADLRTLLRVNGDAAAPVCADLAQMSILYDPNADDEAILESLEAQPDEQFGMFAAQGSRWTTTATNGSVAIGNRMTLTYSFVPDGTSIAVAGFGGAAGNVLHAELDANFPGGRTAWKAQFQRTFDRWSELMNVTFVEVSDDGASFPASAGLLGARGDIRIAMRPLGAPLAVNFYPQFGGDMVLDSEDIAQFCNATDNFRTLHNTLMHEQGHGLGLAHVMPQSGTKLMEPVLNSGFDGPQEDDIRAVQSLYGDAHEPNGSYASHGFVGGPLREAAAGRIEYTLRNLAIERGGESDWYGFTAFAMAPIAIHVLPIGSSYESGAQSATVTSTVDARAARNLGLRLWRRVSAATGQLELFAQIDFNSAGVAEYHPPIPYSVAGYMLVEVYAEDGLSDVQRYELRIANGAIDPTPPPQLLVHDLAAGATLANGAAVQMNSNGAGQTVTRTLTIQNGGEATLTLGAPQISGANASEFSASLIGSSVAAGATASLAIAFTPGAGGSRSALLTLPSNDPQRPTATIQLQGVAALQPRLELFVDGAALATGQAIAFGDAPVGGLSSRTLVVRNGGEASLTISGVQVTGAFGTNLASMALAPGASVITTITAQPTTTGTQNGQLRIFSNTPAGPVIHALSATGVLPPPDCDANGVSDADEIAAGASDCNGNGIPDGCEADADGDGLIDGCDPNPFTHEQLDSDGDGTPDVTDSHPLDPTNGAGQTPVNGGGANGIGDDGNEAGVGAKDDGEDARLIRDEDVVFGPAPCGFGVGFGLMASVLGLSGATIRRRR
;
A
#
# COMPACT_ATOMS: atom_id res chain seq x y z
N MET A 1 80.32 23.68 -1.61
CA MET A 1 81.09 22.83 -2.56
C MET A 1 80.11 21.87 -3.21
N PHE A 2 80.00 21.71 -4.53
CA PHE A 2 79.97 22.71 -5.60
C PHE A 2 78.56 22.56 -6.23
N ALA A 3 77.77 23.61 -6.46
CA ALA A 3 77.79 24.46 -7.66
C ALA A 3 77.69 23.62 -8.97
N THR A 4 76.79 23.92 -9.92
CA THR A 4 76.24 25.24 -10.30
C THR A 4 74.76 25.24 -10.69
N CYS A 5 74.06 26.34 -10.43
CA CYS A 5 72.87 26.73 -11.20
C CYS A 5 73.30 27.43 -12.50
N THR A 6 72.48 27.32 -13.56
CA THR A 6 72.52 28.26 -14.70
C THR A 6 71.09 28.75 -14.96
N THR A 7 70.87 30.05 -14.76
CA THR A 7 69.55 30.69 -14.93
C THR A 7 69.32 31.06 -16.39
N ILE A 8 68.11 30.83 -16.90
CA ILE A 8 67.61 31.49 -18.11
C ILE A 8 66.41 32.36 -17.69
N ARG A 9 66.51 33.67 -17.94
CA ARG A 9 65.35 34.56 -17.99
C ARG A 9 64.76 34.51 -19.39
N VAL A 10 63.45 34.65 -19.48
CA VAL A 10 62.77 35.16 -20.68
C VAL A 10 61.81 36.24 -20.20
N ASP A 11 62.11 37.49 -20.52
CA ASP A 11 61.16 38.59 -20.38
C ASP A 11 60.15 38.50 -21.53
N ALA A 12 58.84 38.54 -21.23
CA ALA A 12 57.77 38.33 -22.20
C ALA A 12 57.01 39.63 -22.46
N ASP A 13 57.42 40.36 -23.49
CA ASP A 13 56.65 41.48 -24.06
C ASP A 13 55.50 40.93 -24.94
N LEU A 14 54.34 41.58 -24.93
CA LEU A 14 53.09 41.05 -25.48
C LEU A 14 52.60 41.85 -26.68
N SER A 15 52.85 41.36 -27.90
CA SER A 15 52.08 41.82 -29.07
C SER A 15 51.99 40.83 -30.24
N ASN A 16 50.82 40.90 -30.90
CA ASN A 16 50.52 40.50 -32.29
C ASN A 16 50.40 38.98 -32.65
N PRO A 17 49.20 38.49 -33.04
CA PRO A 17 48.98 37.11 -33.49
C PRO A 17 48.96 36.93 -35.02
N SER A 18 49.47 35.81 -35.54
CA SER A 18 48.82 34.99 -36.60
C SER A 18 49.75 33.94 -37.27
N GLY A 19 49.18 32.74 -37.52
CA GLY A 19 49.45 31.98 -38.76
C GLY A 19 50.35 30.73 -38.72
N ARG A 20 49.96 29.76 -39.58
CA ARG A 20 50.77 28.67 -40.20
C ARG A 20 51.10 27.42 -39.36
N GLY A 21 50.10 26.54 -39.31
CA GLY A 21 50.10 25.08 -39.63
C GLY A 21 51.38 24.22 -39.63
N CYS A 22 51.20 22.97 -39.20
CA CYS A 22 52.19 21.89 -39.26
C CYS A 22 51.96 20.92 -40.45
N PRO A 23 53.02 20.39 -41.10
CA PRO A 23 52.96 19.23 -42.00
C PRO A 23 53.03 17.89 -41.22
N PRO A 24 52.78 16.73 -41.87
CA PRO A 24 52.47 15.47 -41.17
C PRO A 24 53.62 14.43 -41.07
N ASN A 25 53.33 13.37 -40.31
CA ASN A 25 53.93 12.02 -40.30
C ASN A 25 55.33 11.79 -39.67
N ALA A 26 55.32 11.18 -38.47
CA ALA A 26 56.26 10.12 -38.07
C ALA A 26 55.56 9.20 -37.03
N SER A 27 55.87 7.90 -37.01
CA SER A 27 55.14 6.87 -36.22
C SER A 27 56.04 6.18 -35.18
N GLY A 28 55.51 5.90 -33.97
CA GLY A 28 56.23 5.04 -33.01
C GLY A 28 55.79 5.05 -31.53
N TRP A 29 54.85 4.17 -31.16
CA TRP A 29 54.72 3.48 -29.85
C TRP A 29 54.59 4.28 -28.51
N ARG A 30 53.36 4.21 -27.96
CA ARG A 30 52.95 4.03 -26.54
C ARG A 30 53.18 5.14 -25.47
N ASN A 31 52.04 5.56 -24.91
CA ASN A 31 51.74 5.88 -23.49
C ASN A 31 52.54 6.97 -22.74
N VAL A 32 51.91 8.13 -22.50
CA VAL A 32 51.51 8.69 -21.17
C VAL A 32 51.12 10.18 -21.32
N PRO A 33 49.91 10.63 -20.92
CA PRO A 33 49.46 12.02 -21.11
C PRO A 33 49.93 12.98 -19.98
N ARG A 34 51.26 13.20 -19.85
CA ARG A 34 51.84 14.12 -18.84
C ARG A 34 52.08 15.57 -19.35
N CYS A 35 51.19 16.10 -20.18
CA CYS A 35 51.26 17.50 -20.63
C CYS A 35 50.01 18.37 -20.31
N ALA A 36 48.83 17.78 -20.10
CA ALA A 36 47.60 18.57 -19.88
C ALA A 36 47.54 19.25 -18.49
N LEU A 37 48.12 18.61 -17.46
CA LEU A 37 48.00 19.05 -16.07
C LEU A 37 48.93 20.22 -15.69
N LEU A 38 50.07 20.37 -16.38
CA LEU A 38 51.10 21.37 -16.06
C LEU A 38 50.74 22.80 -16.50
N LEU A 39 49.82 22.98 -17.45
CA LEU A 39 49.41 24.31 -17.90
C LEU A 39 48.38 24.96 -16.94
N ARG A 40 47.53 24.17 -16.28
CA ARG A 40 46.52 24.67 -15.34
C ARG A 40 47.11 25.07 -13.98
N THR A 41 48.01 24.25 -13.42
CA THR A 41 48.68 24.56 -12.15
C THR A 41 49.63 25.76 -12.24
N ALA A 42 50.30 25.95 -13.38
CA ALA A 42 51.18 27.10 -13.61
C ALA A 42 50.43 28.45 -13.57
N LEU A 43 49.19 28.50 -14.08
CA LEU A 43 48.38 29.72 -14.09
C LEU A 43 47.81 30.04 -12.69
N ALA A 44 47.39 29.02 -11.94
CA ALA A 44 46.90 29.17 -10.58
C ALA A 44 47.97 29.71 -9.61
N LEU A 45 49.20 29.17 -9.65
CA LEU A 45 50.30 29.65 -8.79
C LEU A 45 50.74 31.10 -9.12
N LEU A 46 50.57 31.56 -10.37
CA LEU A 46 50.93 32.93 -10.74
C LEU A 46 50.02 33.98 -10.10
N LEU A 47 48.74 33.65 -9.88
CA LEU A 47 47.76 34.56 -9.27
C LEU A 47 47.85 34.62 -7.75
N LEU A 48 48.27 33.53 -7.10
CA LEU A 48 48.36 33.44 -5.63
C LEU A 48 49.55 34.19 -5.00
N THR A 49 50.54 34.64 -5.78
CA THR A 49 51.73 35.32 -5.25
C THR A 49 51.64 36.86 -5.24
N ALA A 50 50.52 37.44 -5.66
CA ALA A 50 50.36 38.89 -5.87
C ALA A 50 50.07 39.71 -4.59
N THR A 51 49.69 39.11 -3.46
CA THR A 51 49.37 39.81 -2.20
C THR A 51 50.35 39.48 -1.08
N ARG A 52 51.30 40.39 -0.81
CA ARG A 52 52.26 40.24 0.28
C ARG A 52 51.63 40.51 1.65
N SER A 53 51.61 39.51 2.55
CA SER A 53 51.92 39.62 3.99
C SER A 53 51.73 38.28 4.70
N VAL A 54 52.75 37.43 4.69
CA VAL A 54 52.82 36.22 5.55
C VAL A 54 54.21 36.16 6.18
N GLN A 55 54.26 36.25 7.51
CA GLN A 55 55.45 35.86 8.28
C GLN A 55 55.35 34.37 8.62
N TRP A 56 56.50 33.72 8.79
CA TRP A 56 56.58 32.27 8.95
C TRP A 56 56.08 31.81 10.32
N ALA A 57 55.29 30.73 10.32
CA ALA A 57 55.14 29.82 11.45
C ALA A 57 55.45 28.39 10.94
N HIS A 58 56.09 27.56 11.76
CA HIS A 58 56.36 26.16 11.41
C HIS A 58 55.20 25.26 11.82
N ALA A 59 54.99 24.19 11.06
CA ALA A 59 53.94 23.22 11.31
C ALA A 59 54.31 22.26 12.45
N HIS A 60 53.36 22.02 13.34
CA HIS A 60 53.23 20.78 14.10
C HIS A 60 51.74 20.56 14.38
N ASP A 61 51.30 19.33 14.16
CA ASP A 61 50.02 18.70 14.51
C ASP A 61 48.73 19.40 14.00
N GLY A 62 47.91 18.64 13.26
CA GLY A 62 46.87 19.18 12.40
C GLY A 62 45.58 19.57 13.12
N CYS A 63 45.43 20.85 13.49
CA CYS A 63 44.12 21.46 13.70
C CYS A 63 44.18 22.99 13.50
N VAL A 64 43.48 23.52 12.49
CA VAL A 64 43.35 24.97 12.27
C VAL A 64 41.89 25.37 12.41
N GLN A 65 41.48 25.76 13.63
CA GLN A 65 40.21 26.46 13.82
C GLN A 65 40.34 27.89 13.28
N LEU A 66 39.58 28.22 12.24
CA LEU A 66 39.33 29.60 11.85
C LEU A 66 38.30 30.23 12.80
N ALA A 67 38.75 30.59 14.01
CA ALA A 67 37.98 31.43 14.91
C ALA A 67 37.89 32.85 14.32
N LEU A 68 36.68 33.25 13.92
CA LEU A 68 36.37 34.63 13.56
C LEU A 68 35.98 35.39 14.84
N ASP A 69 36.95 36.05 15.48
CA ASP A 69 36.70 36.99 16.57
C ASP A 69 35.87 38.19 16.06
N ASP A 70 34.59 38.25 16.45
CA ASP A 70 33.69 39.36 16.11
C ASP A 70 33.97 40.60 16.96
N ALA A 71 35.07 41.28 16.64
CA ALA A 71 35.48 42.50 17.35
C ALA A 71 36.30 43.48 16.49
N ARG A 72 35.60 44.34 15.72
CA ARG A 72 35.77 45.82 15.65
C ARG A 72 35.62 46.44 14.24
N MET A 73 34.97 47.61 14.23
CA MET A 73 34.86 48.57 13.11
C MET A 73 34.07 48.05 11.89
N GLY A 74 33.28 48.84 11.19
CA GLY A 74 33.08 50.29 11.24
C GLY A 74 32.60 50.76 9.86
N SER A 75 31.79 51.79 9.78
CA SER A 75 31.13 52.22 8.54
C SER A 75 32.13 52.61 7.42
N GLY A 76 32.06 51.94 6.28
CA GLY A 76 32.81 52.29 5.06
C GLY A 76 32.25 51.60 3.82
N GLY A 77 31.81 52.39 2.83
CA GLY A 77 31.12 51.87 1.65
C GLY A 77 32.07 51.29 0.58
N GLY A 78 31.87 50.03 0.21
CA GLY A 78 32.52 49.35 -0.92
C GLY A 78 31.72 48.09 -1.27
N SER A 79 31.51 47.81 -2.55
CA SER A 79 30.47 46.85 -2.98
C SER A 79 30.83 45.38 -2.69
N ARG A 80 29.99 44.68 -1.91
CA ARG A 80 30.06 43.22 -1.70
C ARG A 80 29.91 42.39 -2.99
N ALA A 81 29.39 42.99 -4.08
CA ALA A 81 28.99 42.30 -5.30
C ALA A 81 30.16 41.65 -6.10
N SER A 82 31.36 42.23 -6.09
CA SER A 82 32.45 41.83 -7.00
C SER A 82 33.33 40.67 -6.52
N ARG A 83 33.10 40.15 -5.30
CA ARG A 83 33.76 38.92 -4.81
C ARG A 83 32.85 37.69 -4.73
N ILE A 84 31.53 37.89 -4.78
CA ILE A 84 30.55 36.79 -4.89
C ILE A 84 30.53 36.22 -6.32
N GLN A 85 30.78 37.06 -7.33
CA GLN A 85 30.68 36.69 -8.75
C GLN A 85 31.73 35.68 -9.27
N VAL A 86 32.80 35.38 -8.53
CA VAL A 86 33.79 34.36 -8.96
C VAL A 86 33.33 32.96 -8.56
N VAL A 87 32.97 32.76 -7.28
CA VAL A 87 32.38 31.50 -6.79
C VAL A 87 31.06 31.21 -7.51
N ALA A 88 30.22 32.23 -7.70
CA ALA A 88 28.97 32.11 -8.47
C ALA A 88 29.17 31.87 -9.98
N ARG A 89 30.40 31.97 -10.52
CA ARG A 89 30.70 31.61 -11.92
C ARG A 89 31.17 30.16 -12.06
N GLU A 90 31.93 29.62 -11.11
CA GLU A 90 32.27 28.19 -11.14
C GLU A 90 31.05 27.31 -10.78
N LEU A 91 30.16 27.75 -9.87
CA LEU A 91 28.82 27.13 -9.72
C LEU A 91 27.94 27.30 -10.97
N ALA A 92 28.14 28.37 -11.76
CA ALA A 92 27.38 28.53 -13.01
C ALA A 92 27.87 27.58 -14.11
N ASP A 93 29.16 27.24 -14.18
CA ASP A 93 29.67 26.24 -15.11
C ASP A 93 29.16 24.83 -14.74
N LEU A 94 29.04 24.51 -13.45
CA LEU A 94 28.39 23.28 -12.94
C LEU A 94 26.90 23.23 -13.32
N ARG A 95 26.16 24.33 -13.11
CA ARG A 95 24.78 24.50 -13.59
C ARG A 95 24.66 24.57 -15.12
N THR A 96 25.75 24.75 -15.86
CA THR A 96 25.76 24.71 -17.33
C THR A 96 25.97 23.28 -17.83
N LEU A 97 26.81 22.47 -17.17
CA LEU A 97 26.89 21.02 -17.40
C LEU A 97 25.51 20.34 -17.28
N LEU A 98 24.72 20.73 -16.29
CA LEU A 98 23.32 20.29 -16.10
C LEU A 98 22.29 20.94 -17.05
N ARG A 99 22.69 21.80 -18.00
CA ARG A 99 21.76 22.58 -18.87
C ARG A 99 22.15 22.61 -20.36
N VAL A 100 23.07 21.77 -20.82
CA VAL A 100 23.53 21.78 -22.22
C VAL A 100 22.54 21.15 -23.21
N ASN A 101 21.65 20.25 -22.76
CA ASN A 101 20.57 19.72 -23.60
C ASN A 101 19.29 20.54 -23.39
N GLY A 102 18.77 21.11 -24.49
CA GLY A 102 17.69 22.10 -24.49
C GLY A 102 16.27 21.52 -24.57
N ASP A 103 16.07 20.30 -24.08
CA ASP A 103 14.76 19.64 -23.94
C ASP A 103 14.48 19.36 -22.45
N ALA A 104 13.21 19.15 -22.09
CA ALA A 104 12.79 19.19 -20.69
C ALA A 104 13.10 17.90 -19.89
N ALA A 105 13.61 18.10 -18.67
CA ALA A 105 13.56 17.18 -17.53
C ALA A 105 13.88 15.70 -17.77
N ALA A 106 15.17 15.35 -17.62
CA ALA A 106 15.59 14.08 -17.04
C ALA A 106 16.89 14.33 -16.25
N PRO A 107 17.04 13.82 -15.02
CA PRO A 107 18.30 13.93 -14.29
C PRO A 107 19.40 13.15 -15.03
N VAL A 108 20.63 13.68 -15.01
CA VAL A 108 21.79 12.90 -15.44
C VAL A 108 21.90 11.71 -14.50
N CYS A 109 21.98 10.49 -15.03
CA CYS A 109 22.03 9.26 -14.26
C CYS A 109 23.30 9.21 -13.41
N ALA A 110 23.26 9.76 -12.19
CA ALA A 110 24.41 9.77 -11.30
C ALA A 110 24.80 8.34 -10.91
N ASP A 111 26.11 8.07 -10.86
CA ASP A 111 26.67 6.89 -10.18
C ASP A 111 27.70 7.36 -9.19
N LEU A 112 27.87 6.61 -8.10
CA LEU A 112 28.94 6.84 -7.14
C LEU A 112 30.01 5.75 -7.35
N ALA A 113 31.25 6.04 -6.95
CA ALA A 113 32.36 5.11 -7.19
C ALA A 113 32.21 3.74 -6.46
N GLN A 114 31.22 3.60 -5.56
CA GLN A 114 31.01 2.40 -4.74
C GLN A 114 29.60 1.80 -4.78
N MET A 115 28.57 2.58 -5.14
CA MET A 115 27.17 2.21 -5.00
C MET A 115 26.26 2.98 -5.96
N SER A 116 25.12 2.38 -6.28
CA SER A 116 23.99 2.97 -7.01
C SER A 116 23.10 3.84 -6.11
N ILE A 117 22.20 4.60 -6.74
CA ILE A 117 21.07 5.27 -6.10
C ILE A 117 19.84 5.18 -7.02
N LEU A 118 18.76 4.56 -6.55
CA LEU A 118 17.47 4.50 -7.26
C LEU A 118 16.48 5.52 -6.68
N TYR A 119 15.88 6.33 -7.54
CA TYR A 119 14.90 7.34 -7.14
C TYR A 119 13.44 6.88 -7.37
N ASP A 120 12.54 7.40 -6.52
CA ASP A 120 11.09 7.25 -6.69
C ASP A 120 10.62 7.99 -7.97
N PRO A 121 9.80 7.40 -8.85
CA PRO A 121 9.11 8.13 -9.94
C PRO A 121 8.25 9.32 -9.49
N ASN A 122 7.95 9.46 -8.19
CA ASN A 122 7.29 10.63 -7.61
C ASN A 122 8.27 11.69 -7.06
N ALA A 123 9.57 11.40 -6.97
CA ALA A 123 10.58 12.39 -6.60
C ALA A 123 10.76 13.42 -7.73
N ASP A 124 10.72 14.70 -7.40
CA ASP A 124 10.93 15.77 -8.38
C ASP A 124 12.42 16.06 -8.62
N ASP A 125 12.71 16.76 -9.72
CA ASP A 125 14.07 17.17 -10.10
C ASP A 125 14.78 17.95 -8.98
N GLU A 126 14.06 18.66 -8.09
CA GLU A 126 14.65 19.48 -7.02
C GLU A 126 15.07 18.60 -5.84
N ALA A 127 14.26 17.62 -5.43
CA ALA A 127 14.62 16.62 -4.43
C ALA A 127 15.75 15.68 -4.89
N ILE A 128 15.76 15.29 -6.17
CA ILE A 128 16.86 14.50 -6.76
C ILE A 128 18.15 15.34 -6.78
N LEU A 129 18.08 16.62 -7.17
CA LEU A 129 19.23 17.52 -7.13
C LEU A 129 19.72 17.80 -5.71
N GLU A 130 18.85 17.98 -4.70
CA GLU A 130 19.26 18.14 -3.30
C GLU A 130 19.94 16.87 -2.76
N SER A 131 19.41 15.68 -3.10
CA SER A 131 20.03 14.39 -2.78
C SER A 131 21.44 14.24 -3.36
N LEU A 132 21.68 14.78 -4.56
CA LEU A 132 22.98 14.77 -5.22
C LEU A 132 23.93 15.89 -4.74
N GLU A 133 23.44 17.10 -4.52
CA GLU A 133 24.22 18.23 -3.95
C GLU A 133 24.63 17.97 -2.48
N ALA A 134 23.94 17.06 -1.78
CA ALA A 134 24.33 16.58 -0.46
C ALA A 134 25.51 15.58 -0.46
N GLN A 135 25.83 14.96 -1.61
CA GLN A 135 26.94 14.01 -1.70
C GLN A 135 28.31 14.74 -1.74
N PRO A 136 29.32 14.31 -0.97
CA PRO A 136 30.67 14.88 -1.05
C PRO A 136 31.31 14.74 -2.44
N ASP A 137 31.96 15.81 -2.93
CA ASP A 137 32.69 15.87 -4.21
C ASP A 137 33.60 14.65 -4.47
N GLU A 138 34.21 14.10 -3.41
CA GLU A 138 35.11 12.95 -3.48
C GLU A 138 34.44 11.67 -4.01
N GLN A 139 33.11 11.53 -3.86
CA GLN A 139 32.36 10.37 -4.36
C GLN A 139 32.17 10.40 -5.89
N PHE A 140 32.02 11.60 -6.47
CA PHE A 140 31.95 11.81 -7.92
C PHE A 140 33.34 11.93 -8.57
N GLY A 141 34.37 12.30 -7.81
CA GLY A 141 35.72 12.57 -8.31
C GLY A 141 36.52 11.33 -8.76
N MET A 142 36.00 10.11 -8.58
CA MET A 142 36.73 8.86 -8.75
C MET A 142 36.09 7.90 -9.77
N PHE A 143 36.18 8.24 -11.06
CA PHE A 143 35.85 7.33 -12.17
C PHE A 143 36.80 6.12 -12.24
N ALA A 144 36.56 5.14 -11.36
CA ALA A 144 37.15 3.81 -11.40
C ALA A 144 36.35 2.88 -12.34
N ALA A 145 36.73 1.61 -12.43
CA ALA A 145 35.91 0.60 -13.10
C ALA A 145 34.71 0.21 -12.24
N GLN A 146 33.55 0.81 -12.50
CA GLN A 146 32.25 0.38 -11.99
C GLN A 146 31.80 -0.93 -12.66
N GLY A 147 30.86 -1.65 -12.05
CA GLY A 147 30.26 -2.87 -12.63
C GLY A 147 31.21 -4.05 -12.86
N SER A 148 31.82 -4.60 -11.80
CA SER A 148 32.52 -5.90 -11.89
C SER A 148 31.63 -7.04 -11.42
N ARG A 149 31.56 -8.15 -12.19
CA ARG A 149 30.89 -9.38 -11.73
C ARG A 149 31.49 -9.90 -10.42
N TRP A 150 30.71 -10.63 -9.64
CA TRP A 150 31.25 -11.44 -8.56
C TRP A 150 32.32 -12.41 -9.08
N THR A 151 33.42 -12.55 -8.34
CA THR A 151 34.54 -13.45 -8.69
C THR A 151 34.96 -14.37 -7.54
N THR A 152 34.39 -14.18 -6.35
CA THR A 152 34.57 -15.01 -5.16
C THR A 152 33.29 -14.98 -4.33
N THR A 153 32.85 -16.13 -3.81
CA THR A 153 31.73 -16.22 -2.85
C THR A 153 32.11 -17.11 -1.66
N ALA A 154 31.40 -16.97 -0.53
CA ALA A 154 31.55 -17.80 0.65
C ALA A 154 31.25 -19.28 0.37
N THR A 155 30.38 -19.57 -0.62
CA THR A 155 30.00 -20.94 -0.99
C THR A 155 31.03 -21.60 -1.90
N ASN A 156 31.55 -20.88 -2.90
CA ASN A 156 32.35 -21.50 -3.97
C ASN A 156 33.85 -21.22 -3.86
N GLY A 157 34.27 -20.25 -3.05
CA GLY A 157 35.58 -19.62 -3.23
C GLY A 157 35.59 -18.84 -4.55
N SER A 158 36.71 -18.83 -5.28
CA SER A 158 36.81 -18.09 -6.54
C SER A 158 36.08 -18.79 -7.70
N VAL A 159 35.29 -18.02 -8.47
CA VAL A 159 34.42 -18.52 -9.54
C VAL A 159 34.77 -17.88 -10.87
N ALA A 160 35.18 -18.72 -11.83
CA ALA A 160 35.46 -18.32 -13.21
C ALA A 160 34.19 -17.82 -13.95
N ILE A 161 34.37 -17.32 -15.17
CA ILE A 161 33.27 -17.06 -16.12
C ILE A 161 32.73 -18.41 -16.64
N GLY A 162 31.42 -18.50 -16.92
CA GLY A 162 30.70 -19.72 -17.32
C GLY A 162 30.46 -20.75 -16.21
N ASN A 163 31.25 -20.72 -15.13
CA ASN A 163 31.04 -21.59 -13.97
C ASN A 163 29.89 -21.09 -13.09
N ARG A 164 29.01 -22.03 -12.68
CA ARG A 164 27.88 -21.77 -11.78
C ARG A 164 28.33 -21.15 -10.46
N MET A 165 27.60 -20.12 -10.06
CA MET A 165 27.81 -19.38 -8.82
C MET A 165 26.69 -19.64 -7.82
N THR A 166 27.04 -19.60 -6.54
CA THR A 166 26.10 -19.54 -5.43
C THR A 166 26.46 -18.35 -4.55
N LEU A 167 25.56 -17.36 -4.49
CA LEU A 167 25.64 -16.22 -3.59
C LEU A 167 24.70 -16.49 -2.40
N THR A 168 25.22 -16.33 -1.19
CA THR A 168 24.36 -16.31 -0.01
C THR A 168 23.86 -14.90 0.25
N TYR A 169 22.62 -14.75 0.74
CA TYR A 169 22.10 -13.46 1.16
C TYR A 169 21.56 -13.51 2.59
N SER A 170 21.64 -12.41 3.32
CA SER A 170 21.17 -12.34 4.71
C SER A 170 20.50 -11.01 5.06
N PHE A 171 19.50 -11.07 5.94
CA PHE A 171 18.83 -9.90 6.48
C PHE A 171 19.54 -9.45 7.75
N VAL A 172 20.08 -8.24 7.72
CA VAL A 172 20.90 -7.68 8.82
C VAL A 172 20.03 -7.53 10.08
N PRO A 173 20.53 -7.81 11.31
CA PRO A 173 19.73 -7.66 12.52
C PRO A 173 19.43 -6.19 12.82
N ASP A 174 18.25 -5.90 13.38
CA ASP A 174 17.87 -4.54 13.77
C ASP A 174 18.84 -3.95 14.81
N GLY A 175 19.05 -2.64 14.76
CA GLY A 175 20.03 -1.93 15.58
C GLY A 175 21.50 -2.06 15.12
N THR A 176 21.81 -2.91 14.15
CA THR A 176 23.14 -2.94 13.50
C THR A 176 23.42 -1.60 12.83
N SER A 177 24.62 -1.05 12.98
CA SER A 177 25.02 0.26 12.47
C SER A 177 25.20 0.25 10.93
N ILE A 178 24.27 0.88 10.20
CA ILE A 178 24.26 1.00 8.74
C ILE A 178 24.87 2.35 8.31
N ALA A 179 26.15 2.32 7.99
CA ALA A 179 26.88 3.46 7.44
C ALA A 179 26.78 3.45 5.90
N VAL A 180 26.16 4.48 5.32
CA VAL A 180 26.09 4.70 3.87
C VAL A 180 26.79 6.03 3.58
N ALA A 181 27.76 6.05 2.67
CA ALA A 181 28.59 7.24 2.46
C ALA A 181 27.77 8.39 1.86
N GLY A 182 27.85 9.58 2.46
CA GLY A 182 27.11 10.77 2.00
C GLY A 182 25.65 10.85 2.46
N PHE A 183 25.09 9.77 3.03
CA PHE A 183 23.82 9.79 3.74
C PHE A 183 24.07 10.05 5.23
N GLY A 184 23.17 10.81 5.88
CA GLY A 184 23.42 11.36 7.22
C GLY A 184 23.66 10.29 8.29
N GLY A 185 24.88 10.26 8.84
CA GLY A 185 25.28 9.40 9.96
C GLY A 185 25.18 7.90 9.71
N ALA A 186 25.52 7.10 10.73
CA ALA A 186 25.24 5.67 10.75
C ALA A 186 23.97 5.42 11.57
N ALA A 187 22.85 5.16 10.90
CA ALA A 187 21.59 4.79 11.53
C ALA A 187 21.60 3.32 11.96
N GLY A 188 20.80 2.95 12.95
CA GLY A 188 20.52 1.55 13.23
C GLY A 188 19.60 0.97 12.15
N ASN A 189 19.87 -0.26 11.71
CA ASN A 189 18.98 -1.02 10.84
C ASN A 189 17.59 -1.20 11.48
N VAL A 190 16.52 -1.11 10.69
CA VAL A 190 15.13 -1.31 11.14
C VAL A 190 14.36 -2.34 10.29
N LEU A 191 15.03 -3.05 9.38
CA LEU A 191 14.41 -3.89 8.35
C LEU A 191 13.41 -4.92 8.91
N HIS A 192 13.76 -5.63 9.99
CA HIS A 192 12.86 -6.65 10.52
C HIS A 192 11.68 -6.02 11.26
N ALA A 193 11.90 -4.97 12.04
CA ALA A 193 10.85 -4.25 12.75
C ALA A 193 9.82 -3.64 11.79
N GLU A 194 10.26 -2.89 10.78
CA GLU A 194 9.35 -2.21 9.85
C GLU A 194 8.59 -3.19 8.96
N LEU A 195 9.26 -4.19 8.39
CA LEU A 195 8.58 -5.18 7.53
C LEU A 195 7.69 -6.15 8.35
N ASP A 196 8.03 -6.50 9.59
CA ASP A 196 7.12 -7.31 10.43
C ASP A 196 5.88 -6.52 10.89
N ALA A 197 6.01 -5.21 11.12
CA ALA A 197 4.92 -4.35 11.57
C ALA A 197 3.96 -3.95 10.45
N ASN A 198 4.49 -3.59 9.27
CA ASN A 198 3.72 -2.98 8.19
C ASN A 198 3.34 -3.98 7.07
N PHE A 199 4.14 -5.02 6.82
CA PHE A 199 3.93 -5.84 5.62
C PHE A 199 2.74 -6.82 5.76
N PRO A 200 1.80 -6.87 4.80
CA PRO A 200 0.66 -7.78 4.84
C PRO A 200 1.07 -9.26 4.96
N GLY A 201 0.85 -9.85 6.15
CA GLY A 201 1.23 -11.23 6.47
C GLY A 201 2.55 -11.38 7.24
N GLY A 202 3.23 -10.29 7.56
CA GLY A 202 4.43 -10.26 8.42
C GLY A 202 5.61 -11.06 7.85
N ARG A 203 6.48 -11.57 8.74
CA ARG A 203 7.81 -12.08 8.39
C ARG A 203 7.86 -13.10 7.25
N THR A 204 6.96 -14.07 7.24
CA THR A 204 6.93 -15.10 6.18
C THR A 204 6.51 -14.50 4.83
N ALA A 205 5.64 -13.50 4.83
CA ALA A 205 5.11 -12.90 3.61
C ALA A 205 6.09 -11.93 2.94
N TRP A 206 6.79 -11.08 3.70
CA TRP A 206 7.80 -10.19 3.11
C TRP A 206 9.02 -10.96 2.62
N LYS A 207 9.53 -11.93 3.40
CA LYS A 207 10.67 -12.77 2.98
C LYS A 207 10.40 -13.55 1.69
N ALA A 208 9.15 -13.96 1.44
CA ALA A 208 8.76 -14.59 0.19
C ALA A 208 8.88 -13.65 -1.03
N GLN A 209 8.74 -12.32 -0.87
CA GLN A 209 8.94 -11.36 -1.96
C GLN A 209 10.43 -11.15 -2.29
N PHE A 210 11.30 -11.18 -1.27
CA PHE A 210 12.74 -11.19 -1.47
C PHE A 210 13.19 -12.47 -2.18
N GLN A 211 12.76 -13.65 -1.70
CA GLN A 211 13.04 -14.92 -2.37
C GLN A 211 12.53 -14.91 -3.83
N ARG A 212 11.32 -14.38 -4.10
CA ARG A 212 10.80 -14.19 -5.47
C ARG A 212 11.74 -13.36 -6.35
N THR A 213 12.31 -12.29 -5.82
CA THR A 213 13.29 -11.44 -6.54
C THR A 213 14.55 -12.23 -6.89
N PHE A 214 15.08 -12.96 -5.92
CA PHE A 214 16.27 -13.78 -6.11
C PHE A 214 16.04 -14.96 -7.07
N ASP A 215 14.92 -15.66 -6.93
CA ASP A 215 14.48 -16.73 -7.84
C ASP A 215 14.36 -16.19 -9.28
N ARG A 216 13.76 -15.00 -9.46
CA ARG A 216 13.58 -14.38 -10.77
C ARG A 216 14.92 -14.08 -11.46
N TRP A 217 15.93 -13.65 -10.72
CA TRP A 217 17.29 -13.50 -11.25
C TRP A 217 17.94 -14.86 -11.55
N SER A 218 17.73 -15.88 -10.70
CA SER A 218 18.20 -17.26 -10.94
C SER A 218 17.53 -17.98 -12.13
N GLU A 219 16.33 -17.57 -12.55
CA GLU A 219 15.68 -18.05 -13.79
C GLU A 219 16.38 -17.56 -15.08
N LEU A 220 17.21 -16.51 -14.98
CA LEU A 220 17.74 -15.76 -16.12
C LEU A 220 19.25 -15.97 -16.33
N MET A 221 19.99 -16.34 -15.28
CA MET A 221 21.45 -16.46 -15.32
C MET A 221 22.00 -17.54 -14.37
N ASN A 222 23.27 -17.92 -14.53
CA ASN A 222 23.94 -19.00 -13.81
C ASN A 222 24.33 -18.70 -12.34
N VAL A 223 23.47 -17.96 -11.62
CA VAL A 223 23.64 -17.59 -10.21
C VAL A 223 22.48 -18.16 -9.41
N THR A 224 22.79 -18.96 -8.39
CA THR A 224 21.81 -19.43 -7.40
C THR A 224 21.93 -18.59 -6.13
N PHE A 225 20.82 -18.08 -5.62
CA PHE A 225 20.78 -17.34 -4.35
C PHE A 225 20.28 -18.24 -3.20
N VAL A 226 20.87 -18.10 -2.01
CA VAL A 226 20.50 -18.90 -0.83
C VAL A 226 20.45 -18.01 0.41
N GLU A 227 19.30 -17.98 1.11
CA GLU A 227 19.21 -17.27 2.38
C GLU A 227 20.06 -17.94 3.47
N VAL A 228 20.79 -17.13 4.23
CA VAL A 228 21.47 -17.51 5.48
C VAL A 228 21.17 -16.49 6.58
N SER A 229 21.42 -16.87 7.84
CA SER A 229 21.39 -15.93 8.97
C SER A 229 22.45 -14.83 8.83
N ASP A 230 22.26 -13.72 9.54
CA ASP A 230 23.27 -12.66 9.69
C ASP A 230 23.75 -12.56 11.16
N ASP A 231 25.03 -12.26 11.35
CA ASP A 231 25.70 -12.20 12.67
C ASP A 231 25.86 -10.78 13.21
N GLY A 232 25.34 -9.76 12.51
CA GLY A 232 25.42 -8.36 12.93
C GLY A 232 26.81 -7.74 12.74
N ALA A 233 27.67 -8.33 11.91
CA ALA A 233 28.96 -7.74 11.56
C ALA A 233 28.83 -6.34 10.92
N SER A 234 29.93 -5.58 10.94
CA SER A 234 30.04 -4.23 10.37
C SER A 234 29.44 -4.10 8.97
N PHE A 235 28.70 -3.04 8.70
CA PHE A 235 28.06 -2.79 7.41
C PHE A 235 28.63 -1.48 6.81
N PRO A 236 28.92 -1.43 5.49
CA PRO A 236 28.81 -2.49 4.49
C PRO A 236 30.06 -3.39 4.43
N ALA A 237 30.16 -4.23 3.40
CA ALA A 237 31.37 -4.91 2.91
C ALA A 237 31.99 -5.99 3.82
N SER A 238 31.27 -6.49 4.83
CA SER A 238 31.71 -7.65 5.63
C SER A 238 31.49 -8.95 4.85
N ALA A 239 32.53 -9.43 4.17
CA ALA A 239 32.53 -10.65 3.36
C ALA A 239 31.75 -11.84 3.97
N GLY A 240 31.04 -12.58 3.13
CA GLY A 240 30.14 -13.66 3.55
C GLY A 240 30.81 -14.79 4.35
N LEU A 241 30.00 -15.46 5.17
CA LEU A 241 30.43 -16.51 6.08
C LEU A 241 29.33 -17.57 6.20
N LEU A 242 29.55 -18.74 5.60
CA LEU A 242 28.57 -19.83 5.50
C LEU A 242 27.90 -20.15 6.86
N GLY A 243 26.58 -20.03 6.90
CA GLY A 243 25.77 -20.30 8.09
C GLY A 243 25.83 -19.22 9.19
N ALA A 244 26.40 -18.05 8.90
CA ALA A 244 26.50 -16.92 9.83
C ALA A 244 26.28 -15.53 9.21
N ARG A 245 26.61 -15.32 7.93
CA ARG A 245 26.40 -14.06 7.19
C ARG A 245 26.37 -14.30 5.68
N GLY A 246 25.50 -13.60 4.95
CA GLY A 246 25.42 -13.65 3.50
C GLY A 246 26.64 -13.02 2.80
N ASP A 247 26.87 -13.40 1.54
CA ASP A 247 27.73 -12.66 0.62
C ASP A 247 27.15 -11.27 0.34
N ILE A 248 25.82 -11.18 0.18
CA ILE A 248 25.02 -9.96 0.06
C ILE A 248 24.23 -9.75 1.35
N ARG A 249 24.26 -8.56 1.93
CA ARG A 249 23.51 -8.24 3.16
C ARG A 249 22.50 -7.14 2.92
N ILE A 250 21.30 -7.34 3.42
CA ILE A 250 20.14 -6.50 3.16
C ILE A 250 19.75 -5.78 4.46
N ALA A 251 19.68 -4.46 4.40
CA ALA A 251 19.31 -3.57 5.50
C ALA A 251 18.25 -2.54 5.07
N MET A 252 17.72 -1.81 6.05
CA MET A 252 16.77 -0.71 5.86
C MET A 252 17.00 0.38 6.91
N ARG A 253 16.96 1.65 6.49
CA ARG A 253 17.11 2.86 7.34
C ARG A 253 16.57 4.09 6.60
N PRO A 254 16.36 5.24 7.26
CA PRO A 254 16.07 6.51 6.57
C PRO A 254 17.18 6.91 5.59
N LEU A 255 16.81 7.23 4.33
CA LEU A 255 17.69 7.72 3.26
C LEU A 255 17.20 9.07 2.68
N GLY A 256 15.89 9.32 2.63
CA GLY A 256 15.23 10.60 2.36
C GLY A 256 14.50 10.67 1.01
N ALA A 257 15.23 10.69 -0.10
CA ALA A 257 14.69 10.84 -1.46
C ALA A 257 14.91 9.62 -2.39
N PRO A 258 15.94 8.78 -2.19
CA PRO A 258 16.06 7.50 -2.89
C PRO A 258 15.21 6.39 -2.25
N LEU A 259 14.60 5.55 -3.08
CA LEU A 259 13.94 4.32 -2.63
C LEU A 259 14.95 3.34 -2.01
N ALA A 260 16.16 3.29 -2.57
CA ALA A 260 17.22 2.37 -2.16
C ALA A 260 18.60 2.77 -2.70
N VAL A 261 19.63 2.11 -2.16
CA VAL A 261 21.01 2.10 -2.69
C VAL A 261 21.59 0.68 -2.60
N ASN A 262 22.46 0.30 -3.53
CA ASN A 262 23.18 -0.97 -3.50
C ASN A 262 24.66 -0.79 -3.81
N PHE A 263 25.52 -1.42 -3.02
CA PHE A 263 26.96 -1.46 -3.28
C PHE A 263 27.26 -2.38 -4.47
N TYR A 264 28.28 -2.07 -5.27
CA TYR A 264 28.74 -2.99 -6.32
C TYR A 264 29.42 -4.24 -5.73
N PRO A 265 29.54 -5.37 -6.47
CA PRO A 265 30.12 -6.61 -5.95
C PRO A 265 31.52 -6.48 -5.33
N GLN A 266 32.38 -5.64 -5.90
CA GLN A 266 33.72 -5.35 -5.35
C GLN A 266 33.71 -4.56 -4.02
N PHE A 267 32.54 -4.10 -3.58
CA PHE A 267 32.27 -3.46 -2.27
C PHE A 267 31.26 -4.26 -1.42
N GLY A 268 31.00 -5.52 -1.79
CA GLY A 268 30.18 -6.47 -1.02
C GLY A 268 28.77 -6.73 -1.57
N GLY A 269 28.29 -5.97 -2.57
CA GLY A 269 26.95 -6.19 -3.11
C GLY A 269 25.79 -5.86 -2.15
N ASP A 270 26.08 -5.29 -0.98
CA ASP A 270 25.12 -5.02 0.10
C ASP A 270 24.02 -4.03 -0.34
N MET A 271 22.80 -4.21 0.19
CA MET A 271 21.59 -3.47 -0.18
C MET A 271 21.06 -2.67 1.02
N VAL A 272 20.63 -1.42 0.80
CA VAL A 272 19.92 -0.62 1.80
C VAL A 272 18.65 -0.03 1.19
N LEU A 273 17.50 -0.41 1.72
CA LEU A 273 16.20 0.18 1.39
C LEU A 273 15.94 1.40 2.28
N ASP A 274 15.13 2.35 1.81
CA ASP A 274 14.57 3.35 2.71
C ASP A 274 13.47 2.76 3.60
N SER A 275 13.45 3.13 4.88
CA SER A 275 12.33 2.90 5.78
C SER A 275 11.18 3.89 5.57
N GLU A 276 11.44 5.07 5.04
CA GLU A 276 10.42 6.12 4.86
C GLU A 276 9.39 5.72 3.77
N ASP A 277 9.82 4.91 2.79
CA ASP A 277 8.97 4.30 1.74
C ASP A 277 8.32 2.95 2.11
N ILE A 278 8.34 2.55 3.38
CA ILE A 278 7.72 1.30 3.85
C ILE A 278 6.27 1.14 3.39
N ALA A 279 5.52 2.23 3.27
CA ALA A 279 4.14 2.23 2.76
C ALA A 279 4.04 1.87 1.26
N GLN A 280 5.02 2.27 0.45
CA GLN A 280 5.09 1.88 -0.97
C GLN A 280 5.46 0.40 -1.09
N PHE A 281 6.48 -0.03 -0.34
CA PHE A 281 6.95 -1.42 -0.35
C PHE A 281 5.90 -2.41 0.16
N CYS A 282 5.03 -2.00 1.09
CA CYS A 282 3.93 -2.81 1.61
C CYS A 282 2.63 -2.75 0.78
N ASN A 283 2.62 -2.06 -0.38
CA ASN A 283 1.40 -1.85 -1.17
C ASN A 283 0.92 -3.14 -1.90
N ALA A 284 0.11 -3.93 -1.21
CA ALA A 284 -0.55 -5.13 -1.76
C ALA A 284 -1.50 -4.87 -2.94
N THR A 285 -1.87 -3.62 -3.26
CA THR A 285 -2.85 -3.30 -4.32
C THR A 285 -2.26 -3.47 -5.73
N ASP A 286 -1.02 -3.04 -5.93
CA ASP A 286 -0.18 -3.44 -7.08
C ASP A 286 0.77 -4.60 -6.68
N ASN A 287 0.46 -5.26 -5.56
CA ASN A 287 1.17 -6.44 -5.06
C ASN A 287 2.70 -6.19 -4.96
N PHE A 288 3.05 -5.10 -4.30
CA PHE A 288 4.45 -4.82 -3.97
C PHE A 288 5.34 -4.61 -5.22
N ARG A 289 4.78 -4.21 -6.38
CA ARG A 289 5.54 -3.92 -7.61
C ARG A 289 6.74 -3.01 -7.36
N THR A 290 6.55 -1.93 -6.58
CA THR A 290 7.62 -1.03 -6.15
C THR A 290 8.73 -1.83 -5.47
N LEU A 291 8.40 -2.67 -4.48
CA LEU A 291 9.39 -3.53 -3.81
C LEU A 291 10.03 -4.54 -4.77
N HIS A 292 9.27 -5.24 -5.62
CA HIS A 292 9.84 -6.21 -6.57
C HIS A 292 10.82 -5.55 -7.53
N ASN A 293 10.46 -4.42 -8.15
CA ASN A 293 11.32 -3.74 -9.10
C ASN A 293 12.50 -3.06 -8.39
N THR A 294 12.32 -2.42 -7.22
CA THR A 294 13.44 -1.87 -6.42
C THR A 294 14.43 -2.97 -6.04
N LEU A 295 13.96 -4.10 -5.49
CA LEU A 295 14.84 -5.20 -5.12
C LEU A 295 15.56 -5.81 -6.32
N MET A 296 14.87 -5.97 -7.46
CA MET A 296 15.50 -6.52 -8.66
C MET A 296 16.51 -5.53 -9.26
N HIS A 297 16.23 -4.23 -9.23
CA HIS A 297 17.10 -3.13 -9.69
C HIS A 297 18.36 -3.03 -8.82
N GLU A 298 18.22 -2.89 -7.50
CA GLU A 298 19.34 -2.89 -6.56
C GLU A 298 20.17 -4.17 -6.69
N GLN A 299 19.52 -5.33 -6.83
CA GLN A 299 20.26 -6.58 -7.04
C GLN A 299 20.95 -6.64 -8.42
N GLY A 300 20.50 -5.89 -9.42
CA GLY A 300 21.23 -5.68 -10.67
C GLY A 300 22.56 -4.96 -10.44
N HIS A 301 22.56 -3.88 -9.64
CA HIS A 301 23.79 -3.22 -9.18
C HIS A 301 24.65 -4.13 -8.30
N GLY A 302 24.01 -4.89 -7.40
CA GLY A 302 24.62 -5.97 -6.61
C GLY A 302 25.07 -7.19 -7.42
N LEU A 303 24.86 -7.20 -8.74
CA LEU A 303 25.42 -8.15 -9.71
C LEU A 303 26.46 -7.50 -10.64
N GLY A 304 26.63 -6.17 -10.59
CA GLY A 304 27.59 -5.42 -11.39
C GLY A 304 27.00 -4.75 -12.63
N LEU A 305 25.68 -4.59 -12.75
CA LEU A 305 25.07 -3.71 -13.75
C LEU A 305 25.17 -2.26 -13.29
N ALA A 306 25.37 -1.31 -14.22
CA ALA A 306 25.24 0.12 -13.97
C ALA A 306 23.86 0.63 -14.43
N HIS A 307 23.51 1.89 -14.20
CA HIS A 307 22.30 2.44 -14.84
C HIS A 307 22.46 2.55 -16.36
N VAL A 308 21.35 2.49 -17.08
CA VAL A 308 21.30 2.55 -18.56
C VAL A 308 20.49 3.75 -19.06
N MET A 309 20.90 4.28 -20.21
CA MET A 309 20.23 5.36 -20.93
C MET A 309 19.63 4.85 -22.26
N PRO A 310 18.54 5.45 -22.80
CA PRO A 310 17.83 6.60 -22.27
C PRO A 310 16.82 6.19 -21.19
N GLN A 311 16.61 7.07 -20.20
CA GLN A 311 15.43 6.99 -19.34
C GLN A 311 14.18 7.16 -20.22
N SER A 312 13.41 6.09 -20.33
CA SER A 312 12.33 5.90 -21.31
C SER A 312 11.21 4.99 -20.79
N GLY A 313 11.36 4.44 -19.58
CA GLY A 313 10.45 3.47 -18.98
C GLY A 313 10.53 2.09 -19.64
N THR A 314 11.65 1.70 -20.26
CA THR A 314 11.75 0.47 -21.07
C THR A 314 12.61 -0.62 -20.46
N LYS A 315 13.42 -0.32 -19.43
CA LYS A 315 14.35 -1.27 -18.77
C LYS A 315 14.29 -1.14 -17.27
N LEU A 316 14.66 -2.19 -16.56
CA LEU A 316 14.71 -2.19 -15.10
C LEU A 316 15.83 -1.28 -14.57
N MET A 317 17.02 -1.30 -15.20
CA MET A 317 18.20 -0.54 -14.74
C MET A 317 18.19 0.96 -15.12
N GLU A 318 17.03 1.55 -15.42
CA GLU A 318 16.90 3.02 -15.55
C GLU A 318 16.87 3.65 -14.14
N PRO A 319 17.46 4.85 -13.91
CA PRO A 319 17.75 5.40 -12.55
C PRO A 319 16.52 5.84 -11.74
N VAL A 320 15.33 5.71 -12.32
CA VAL A 320 14.04 6.06 -11.71
C VAL A 320 13.10 4.90 -11.98
N LEU A 321 12.42 4.42 -10.92
CA LEU A 321 11.69 3.16 -11.02
C LEU A 321 10.47 3.25 -11.95
N ASN A 322 10.33 2.30 -12.87
CA ASN A 322 9.07 2.08 -13.59
C ASN A 322 8.32 0.87 -13.01
N SER A 323 7.03 1.04 -12.71
CA SER A 323 6.10 -0.02 -12.26
C SER A 323 5.27 -0.64 -13.40
N GLY A 324 5.37 -0.13 -14.63
CA GLY A 324 4.62 -0.59 -15.81
C GLY A 324 5.00 -1.99 -16.32
N PHE A 325 6.05 -2.60 -15.79
CA PHE A 325 6.48 -3.98 -16.03
C PHE A 325 6.93 -4.63 -14.71
N ASP A 326 7.08 -5.95 -14.67
CA ASP A 326 7.54 -6.69 -13.48
C ASP A 326 8.94 -7.28 -13.72
N GLY A 327 9.95 -6.70 -13.07
CA GLY A 327 11.33 -7.19 -13.09
C GLY A 327 12.14 -6.97 -14.39
N PRO A 328 13.22 -7.74 -14.61
CA PRO A 328 14.19 -7.53 -15.69
C PRO A 328 13.58 -7.59 -17.10
N GLN A 329 13.90 -6.61 -17.92
CA GLN A 329 13.57 -6.50 -19.34
C GLN A 329 14.75 -6.93 -20.22
N GLU A 330 14.62 -6.80 -21.55
CA GLU A 330 15.57 -7.36 -22.52
C GLU A 330 17.04 -6.94 -22.28
N ASP A 331 17.29 -5.65 -22.05
CA ASP A 331 18.65 -5.15 -21.83
C ASP A 331 19.23 -5.66 -20.51
N ASP A 332 18.42 -5.67 -19.44
CA ASP A 332 18.82 -6.11 -18.11
C ASP A 332 19.18 -7.62 -18.10
N ILE A 333 18.40 -8.42 -18.84
CA ILE A 333 18.64 -9.86 -19.02
C ILE A 333 19.93 -10.10 -19.81
N ARG A 334 20.11 -9.43 -20.96
CA ARG A 334 21.34 -9.54 -21.77
C ARG A 334 22.57 -9.10 -20.97
N ALA A 335 22.43 -8.04 -20.17
CA ALA A 335 23.51 -7.52 -19.34
C ALA A 335 23.96 -8.54 -18.27
N VAL A 336 23.06 -9.16 -17.49
CA VAL A 336 23.48 -10.20 -16.52
C VAL A 336 24.02 -11.46 -17.20
N GLN A 337 23.44 -11.88 -18.33
CA GLN A 337 23.94 -13.06 -19.07
C GLN A 337 25.37 -12.83 -19.57
N SER A 338 25.70 -11.62 -20.04
CA SER A 338 27.08 -11.26 -20.42
C SER A 338 28.12 -11.48 -19.30
N LEU A 339 27.70 -11.28 -18.05
CA LEU A 339 28.53 -11.40 -16.85
C LEU A 339 28.54 -12.82 -16.26
N TYR A 340 27.44 -13.56 -16.32
CA TYR A 340 27.25 -14.79 -15.53
C TYR A 340 26.98 -16.07 -16.34
N GLY A 341 26.56 -15.98 -17.61
CA GLY A 341 26.01 -17.12 -18.35
C GLY A 341 24.52 -17.29 -18.11
N ASP A 342 23.80 -17.94 -19.04
CA ASP A 342 22.39 -18.33 -18.84
C ASP A 342 22.21 -19.43 -17.76
N ALA A 343 20.98 -19.63 -17.27
CA ALA A 343 20.66 -20.56 -16.17
C ALA A 343 20.98 -22.06 -16.45
N HIS A 344 21.26 -22.43 -17.71
CA HIS A 344 21.66 -23.78 -18.13
C HIS A 344 23.17 -24.01 -18.11
N GLU A 345 24.00 -22.96 -17.95
CA GLU A 345 25.45 -23.09 -17.81
C GLU A 345 25.83 -23.92 -16.55
N PRO A 346 26.94 -24.67 -16.57
CA PRO A 346 27.87 -24.81 -17.68
C PRO A 346 27.37 -25.80 -18.76
N ASN A 347 27.14 -25.31 -19.97
CA ASN A 347 26.76 -26.05 -21.18
C ASN A 347 27.68 -25.73 -22.37
N GLY A 348 28.63 -24.79 -22.22
CA GLY A 348 29.63 -24.36 -23.21
C GLY A 348 30.57 -25.43 -23.83
N SER A 349 30.34 -26.74 -23.64
CA SER A 349 31.14 -27.81 -24.24
C SER A 349 30.45 -29.19 -24.25
N TYR A 350 30.90 -30.09 -25.12
CA TYR A 350 30.55 -31.52 -25.06
C TYR A 350 30.87 -32.17 -23.69
N ALA A 351 31.79 -31.63 -22.88
CA ALA A 351 32.09 -32.20 -21.56
C ALA A 351 31.07 -31.78 -20.48
N SER A 352 30.33 -30.69 -20.69
CA SER A 352 29.45 -30.06 -19.70
C SER A 352 27.95 -30.09 -20.05
N HIS A 353 27.61 -30.35 -21.32
CA HIS A 353 26.24 -30.35 -21.88
C HIS A 353 25.09 -30.79 -20.96
N GLY A 354 24.00 -29.99 -20.96
CA GLY A 354 22.74 -30.35 -20.32
C GLY A 354 22.00 -31.47 -21.07
N PHE A 355 21.06 -32.16 -20.41
CA PHE A 355 20.23 -33.20 -21.04
C PHE A 355 18.78 -32.74 -21.26
N VAL A 356 18.32 -32.78 -22.51
CA VAL A 356 17.00 -32.29 -22.92
C VAL A 356 15.94 -33.38 -22.81
N GLY A 357 15.21 -33.38 -21.68
CA GLY A 357 13.97 -34.15 -21.53
C GLY A 357 14.16 -35.66 -21.52
N GLY A 358 13.83 -36.32 -22.63
CA GLY A 358 13.74 -37.77 -22.74
C GLY A 358 13.94 -38.29 -24.17
N PRO A 359 13.67 -39.59 -24.43
CA PRO A 359 13.93 -40.18 -25.73
C PRO A 359 12.86 -39.82 -26.77
N LEU A 360 13.28 -39.21 -27.89
CA LEU A 360 12.47 -39.07 -29.10
C LEU A 360 12.16 -40.45 -29.68
N ARG A 361 10.90 -40.65 -30.06
CA ARG A 361 10.35 -41.88 -30.64
C ARG A 361 9.73 -41.58 -32.00
N GLU A 362 9.38 -42.62 -32.75
CA GLU A 362 8.54 -42.53 -33.95
C GLU A 362 7.36 -41.57 -33.77
N ALA A 363 7.04 -40.76 -34.79
CA ALA A 363 5.89 -39.86 -34.77
C ALA A 363 4.56 -40.62 -34.55
N ALA A 364 4.50 -41.90 -34.94
CA ALA A 364 3.37 -42.79 -34.67
C ALA A 364 3.13 -43.10 -33.18
N ALA A 365 4.10 -42.83 -32.30
CA ALA A 365 3.97 -42.93 -30.85
C ALA A 365 3.38 -41.66 -30.21
N GLY A 366 3.02 -40.65 -31.02
CA GLY A 366 2.59 -39.32 -30.57
C GLY A 366 3.68 -38.26 -30.77
N ARG A 367 3.27 -36.98 -30.81
CA ARG A 367 4.18 -35.85 -30.95
C ARG A 367 4.89 -35.57 -29.62
N ILE A 368 6.21 -35.51 -29.67
CA ILE A 368 7.10 -35.11 -28.58
C ILE A 368 7.81 -33.84 -29.05
N GLU A 369 7.77 -32.78 -28.23
CA GLU A 369 8.56 -31.57 -28.39
C GLU A 369 9.14 -31.21 -27.02
N TYR A 370 10.43 -30.87 -27.00
CA TYR A 370 11.11 -30.25 -25.87
C TYR A 370 11.50 -28.83 -26.27
N THR A 371 11.45 -27.90 -25.32
CA THR A 371 11.74 -26.48 -25.53
C THR A 371 12.56 -25.97 -24.36
N LEU A 372 13.70 -25.36 -24.65
CA LEU A 372 14.54 -24.65 -23.69
C LEU A 372 14.53 -23.16 -24.07
N ARG A 373 14.31 -22.28 -23.09
CA ARG A 373 14.09 -20.84 -23.29
C ARG A 373 15.05 -20.02 -22.43
N ASN A 374 15.19 -18.72 -22.75
CA ASN A 374 16.17 -17.79 -22.14
C ASN A 374 17.63 -18.22 -22.32
N LEU A 375 17.93 -19.05 -23.32
CA LEU A 375 19.30 -19.48 -23.62
C LEU A 375 20.12 -18.31 -24.18
N ALA A 376 21.45 -18.33 -24.05
CA ALA A 376 22.30 -17.29 -24.61
C ALA A 376 23.71 -17.76 -25.03
N ILE A 377 24.19 -17.24 -26.17
CA ILE A 377 25.62 -17.24 -26.54
C ILE A 377 26.16 -15.83 -26.28
N GLU A 378 27.20 -15.67 -25.46
CA GLU A 378 27.60 -14.37 -24.91
C GLU A 378 28.99 -13.89 -25.40
N ARG A 379 29.84 -14.81 -25.87
CA ARG A 379 31.25 -14.54 -26.22
C ARG A 379 31.66 -15.09 -27.60
N GLY A 380 32.79 -14.60 -28.11
CA GLY A 380 33.35 -15.02 -29.39
C GLY A 380 33.98 -16.41 -29.31
N GLY A 381 33.53 -17.33 -30.16
CA GLY A 381 33.99 -18.72 -30.16
C GLY A 381 33.37 -19.62 -29.08
N GLU A 382 32.27 -19.18 -28.47
CA GLU A 382 31.47 -19.92 -27.51
C GLU A 382 30.41 -20.80 -28.22
N SER A 383 29.99 -21.90 -27.60
CA SER A 383 29.07 -22.89 -28.18
C SER A 383 28.33 -23.66 -27.09
N ASP A 384 27.01 -23.70 -27.14
CA ASP A 384 26.17 -24.42 -26.20
C ASP A 384 25.86 -25.84 -26.65
N TRP A 385 25.99 -26.80 -25.73
CA TRP A 385 25.80 -28.21 -26.02
C TRP A 385 24.62 -28.78 -25.23
N TYR A 386 23.74 -29.50 -25.94
CA TYR A 386 22.54 -30.11 -25.37
C TYR A 386 22.38 -31.55 -25.83
N GLY A 387 22.53 -32.50 -24.92
CA GLY A 387 22.37 -33.93 -25.18
C GLY A 387 20.91 -34.37 -25.15
N PHE A 388 20.51 -35.28 -26.02
CA PHE A 388 19.21 -35.96 -25.99
C PHE A 388 19.36 -37.42 -26.45
N THR A 389 18.27 -38.17 -26.47
CA THR A 389 18.28 -39.55 -27.01
C THR A 389 17.23 -39.72 -28.09
N ALA A 390 17.55 -40.53 -29.10
CA ALA A 390 16.65 -40.85 -30.21
C ALA A 390 16.66 -42.36 -30.49
N PHE A 391 15.47 -42.92 -30.73
CA PHE A 391 15.33 -44.25 -31.31
C PHE A 391 15.67 -44.24 -32.81
N ALA A 392 16.11 -45.37 -33.36
CA ALA A 392 16.36 -45.49 -34.80
C ALA A 392 15.06 -45.26 -35.57
N MET A 393 15.16 -44.53 -36.69
CA MET A 393 14.07 -44.03 -37.55
C MET A 393 13.14 -42.98 -36.93
N ALA A 394 13.26 -42.66 -35.64
CA ALA A 394 12.57 -41.50 -35.08
C ALA A 394 13.00 -40.23 -35.83
N PRO A 395 12.06 -39.42 -36.37
CA PRO A 395 12.41 -38.14 -36.96
C PRO A 395 13.05 -37.24 -35.90
N ILE A 396 14.07 -36.49 -36.29
CA ILE A 396 14.65 -35.43 -35.48
C ILE A 396 14.42 -34.13 -36.25
N ALA A 397 13.71 -33.18 -35.63
CA ALA A 397 13.66 -31.79 -36.04
C ALA A 397 14.25 -30.92 -34.92
N ILE A 398 15.01 -29.89 -35.28
CA ILE A 398 15.62 -28.94 -34.33
C ILE A 398 15.41 -27.53 -34.87
N HIS A 399 15.00 -26.61 -34.02
CA HIS A 399 14.81 -25.19 -34.36
C HIS A 399 15.52 -24.32 -33.32
N VAL A 400 16.46 -23.50 -33.77
CA VAL A 400 17.19 -22.51 -32.97
C VAL A 400 16.67 -21.14 -33.37
N LEU A 401 15.92 -20.51 -32.47
CA LEU A 401 15.29 -19.21 -32.71
C LEU A 401 16.05 -18.11 -31.95
N PRO A 402 16.69 -17.14 -32.63
CA PRO A 402 17.09 -15.89 -31.99
C PRO A 402 15.86 -15.18 -31.41
N ILE A 403 15.90 -14.82 -30.13
CA ILE A 403 14.80 -14.10 -29.44
C ILE A 403 15.26 -12.74 -28.94
N GLY A 404 14.28 -11.85 -28.75
CA GLY A 404 14.47 -10.58 -28.05
C GLY A 404 13.56 -9.47 -28.59
N SER A 405 13.79 -8.24 -28.13
CA SER A 405 13.20 -7.02 -28.68
C SER A 405 14.28 -6.08 -29.22
N SER A 406 13.87 -5.11 -30.03
CA SER A 406 14.73 -3.99 -30.41
C SER A 406 14.47 -2.83 -29.45
N TYR A 407 15.53 -2.23 -28.90
CA TYR A 407 15.46 -1.19 -27.87
C TYR A 407 16.63 -0.20 -28.00
N GLU A 408 16.49 1.01 -27.46
CA GLU A 408 17.63 1.93 -27.34
C GLU A 408 18.38 1.70 -26.04
N SER A 409 19.70 1.55 -26.11
CA SER A 409 20.58 1.52 -24.94
C SER A 409 21.86 2.33 -25.16
N GLY A 410 22.48 2.76 -24.07
CA GLY A 410 23.63 3.63 -23.99
C GLY A 410 24.16 3.66 -22.56
N ALA A 411 25.47 3.91 -22.43
CA ALA A 411 26.11 3.97 -21.12
C ALA A 411 25.50 5.10 -20.25
N GLN A 412 25.61 4.95 -18.93
CA GLN A 412 25.01 5.84 -17.93
C GLN A 412 25.24 7.35 -18.13
N SER A 413 26.39 7.74 -18.69
CA SER A 413 26.76 9.13 -18.99
C SER A 413 26.66 9.52 -20.47
N ALA A 414 26.07 8.67 -21.31
CA ALA A 414 26.05 8.85 -22.77
C ALA A 414 24.94 9.82 -23.21
N THR A 415 25.35 10.91 -23.87
CA THR A 415 24.45 11.84 -24.59
C THR A 415 23.96 11.29 -25.93
N VAL A 416 24.35 10.05 -26.29
CA VAL A 416 24.02 9.38 -27.55
C VAL A 416 23.73 7.92 -27.24
N THR A 417 22.52 7.48 -27.58
CA THR A 417 22.04 6.10 -27.47
C THR A 417 22.28 5.35 -28.77
N SER A 418 22.19 4.03 -28.73
CA SER A 418 22.21 3.16 -29.91
C SER A 418 21.05 2.18 -29.86
N THR A 419 20.36 1.99 -30.99
CA THR A 419 19.35 0.93 -31.12
C THR A 419 20.06 -0.42 -31.19
N VAL A 420 19.82 -1.26 -30.19
CA VAL A 420 20.15 -2.68 -30.19
C VAL A 420 18.96 -3.44 -30.77
N ASP A 421 19.22 -4.42 -31.64
CA ASP A 421 18.20 -5.39 -32.04
C ASP A 421 18.56 -6.77 -31.51
N ALA A 422 17.99 -7.16 -30.36
CA ALA A 422 18.44 -8.35 -29.64
C ALA A 422 18.20 -9.67 -30.40
N ARG A 423 17.27 -9.71 -31.37
CA ARG A 423 17.12 -10.87 -32.28
C ARG A 423 18.28 -11.03 -33.26
N ALA A 424 18.93 -9.93 -33.63
CA ALA A 424 19.94 -9.89 -34.69
C ALA A 424 21.31 -9.42 -34.18
N ALA A 425 21.55 -9.51 -32.87
CA ALA A 425 22.83 -9.18 -32.27
C ALA A 425 23.97 -10.04 -32.82
N ARG A 426 23.70 -11.34 -33.09
CA ARG A 426 24.69 -12.30 -33.60
C ARG A 426 24.12 -13.32 -34.58
N ASN A 427 25.00 -13.90 -35.40
CA ASN A 427 24.65 -14.96 -36.34
C ASN A 427 24.78 -16.34 -35.70
N LEU A 428 23.67 -16.98 -35.34
CA LEU A 428 23.67 -18.33 -34.79
C LEU A 428 23.89 -19.39 -35.89
N GLY A 429 24.58 -20.47 -35.54
CA GLY A 429 24.72 -21.71 -36.32
C GLY A 429 24.31 -22.92 -35.49
N LEU A 430 24.05 -24.04 -36.16
CA LEU A 430 23.43 -25.23 -35.58
C LEU A 430 24.09 -26.52 -36.13
N ARG A 431 24.58 -27.38 -35.24
CA ARG A 431 25.08 -28.72 -35.60
C ARG A 431 24.38 -29.82 -34.81
N LEU A 432 24.08 -30.92 -35.50
CA LEU A 432 23.58 -32.15 -34.92
C LEU A 432 24.69 -33.20 -34.93
N TRP A 433 25.06 -33.65 -33.74
CA TRP A 433 26.10 -34.66 -33.49
C TRP A 433 25.51 -35.95 -32.95
N ARG A 434 26.20 -37.06 -33.19
CA ARG A 434 25.95 -38.36 -32.56
C ARG A 434 27.16 -38.81 -31.77
N ARG A 435 26.98 -39.26 -30.52
CA ARG A 435 28.05 -39.90 -29.76
C ARG A 435 28.16 -41.37 -30.16
N VAL A 436 29.21 -41.71 -30.91
CA VAL A 436 29.47 -43.08 -31.40
C VAL A 436 30.19 -43.96 -30.37
N SER A 437 30.82 -43.36 -29.36
CA SER A 437 31.49 -44.07 -28.27
C SER A 437 31.29 -43.37 -26.93
N ALA A 438 30.72 -44.08 -25.96
CA ALA A 438 30.62 -43.60 -24.58
C ALA A 438 31.97 -43.67 -23.83
N ALA A 439 32.87 -44.58 -24.23
CA ALA A 439 34.15 -44.80 -23.55
C ALA A 439 35.26 -43.85 -23.99
N THR A 440 35.17 -43.29 -25.20
CA THR A 440 36.15 -42.34 -25.76
C THR A 440 35.56 -40.95 -26.03
N GLY A 441 34.25 -40.75 -25.78
CA GLY A 441 33.55 -39.50 -26.06
C GLY A 441 33.44 -39.14 -27.55
N GLN A 442 33.83 -40.03 -28.45
CA GLN A 442 33.91 -39.73 -29.88
C GLN A 442 32.55 -39.36 -30.47
N LEU A 443 32.54 -38.26 -31.24
CA LEU A 443 31.39 -37.73 -31.95
C LEU A 443 31.47 -37.97 -33.47
N GLU A 444 30.30 -37.94 -34.10
CA GLU A 444 30.06 -38.06 -35.55
C GLU A 444 29.08 -36.95 -35.94
N LEU A 445 29.45 -36.09 -36.90
CA LEU A 445 28.59 -34.99 -37.36
C LEU A 445 27.51 -35.54 -38.30
N PHE A 446 26.24 -35.25 -38.01
CA PHE A 446 25.08 -35.73 -38.77
C PHE A 446 24.47 -34.67 -39.67
N ALA A 447 24.46 -33.41 -39.22
CA ALA A 447 24.04 -32.27 -40.01
C ALA A 447 24.65 -30.98 -39.44
N GLN A 448 24.83 -29.99 -40.30
CA GLN A 448 25.28 -28.64 -40.00
C GLN A 448 24.38 -27.68 -40.78
N ILE A 449 23.87 -26.66 -40.10
CA ILE A 449 22.72 -25.84 -40.49
C ILE A 449 23.03 -24.39 -40.11
N ASP A 450 23.83 -23.75 -40.95
CA ASP A 450 24.28 -22.37 -40.80
C ASP A 450 24.10 -21.72 -42.19
N PHE A 451 22.85 -21.38 -42.50
CA PHE A 451 22.40 -20.97 -43.84
C PHE A 451 21.72 -19.60 -43.84
N ASN A 452 21.36 -19.09 -42.67
CA ASN A 452 20.59 -17.88 -42.48
C ASN A 452 21.48 -16.73 -41.97
N SER A 453 20.88 -15.54 -41.88
CA SER A 453 21.49 -14.34 -41.30
C SER A 453 20.96 -14.08 -39.89
N ALA A 454 21.70 -13.30 -39.09
CA ALA A 454 21.27 -12.83 -37.77
C ALA A 454 19.82 -12.27 -37.82
N GLY A 455 19.03 -12.58 -36.79
CA GLY A 455 17.58 -12.30 -36.76
C GLY A 455 16.70 -13.37 -37.42
N VAL A 456 17.26 -14.41 -38.04
CA VAL A 456 16.52 -15.51 -38.66
C VAL A 456 16.86 -16.83 -37.97
N ALA A 457 15.86 -17.70 -37.77
CA ALA A 457 16.01 -18.97 -37.08
C ALA A 457 16.68 -20.05 -37.94
N GLU A 458 17.56 -20.84 -37.33
CA GLU A 458 18.13 -22.03 -37.97
C GLU A 458 17.25 -23.26 -37.75
N TYR A 459 16.95 -23.99 -38.83
CA TYR A 459 15.98 -25.07 -38.82
C TYR A 459 16.50 -26.35 -39.49
N HIS A 460 16.64 -27.39 -38.69
CA HIS A 460 16.81 -28.77 -39.12
C HIS A 460 15.42 -29.44 -39.23
N PRO A 461 14.96 -29.81 -40.44
CA PRO A 461 13.64 -30.41 -40.66
C PRO A 461 13.57 -31.86 -40.14
N PRO A 462 12.37 -32.43 -39.89
CA PRO A 462 12.18 -33.77 -39.32
C PRO A 462 12.76 -34.90 -40.19
N ILE A 463 14.05 -35.21 -39.99
CA ILE A 463 14.79 -36.25 -40.72
C ILE A 463 14.86 -37.52 -39.85
N PRO A 464 14.40 -38.69 -40.35
CA PRO A 464 14.56 -39.96 -39.67
C PRO A 464 15.98 -40.51 -39.88
N TYR A 465 16.72 -40.69 -38.79
CA TYR A 465 18.08 -41.25 -38.83
C TYR A 465 18.08 -42.76 -38.60
N SER A 466 18.81 -43.52 -39.42
CA SER A 466 18.79 -44.99 -39.42
C SER A 466 19.40 -45.67 -38.19
N VAL A 467 19.92 -44.90 -37.24
CA VAL A 467 20.62 -45.39 -36.05
C VAL A 467 20.07 -44.74 -34.78
N ALA A 468 19.87 -45.56 -33.75
CA ALA A 468 19.60 -45.07 -32.41
C ALA A 468 20.87 -44.51 -31.76
N GLY A 469 20.71 -43.68 -30.74
CA GLY A 469 21.83 -43.28 -29.90
C GLY A 469 21.59 -42.09 -28.98
N TYR A 470 22.71 -41.64 -28.42
CA TYR A 470 22.82 -40.37 -27.74
C TYR A 470 23.22 -39.31 -28.77
N MET A 471 22.37 -38.32 -28.94
CA MET A 471 22.50 -37.23 -29.88
C MET A 471 22.86 -35.96 -29.12
N LEU A 472 23.55 -35.01 -29.75
CA LEU A 472 23.74 -33.68 -29.18
C LEU A 472 23.43 -32.60 -30.22
N VAL A 473 22.81 -31.53 -29.76
CA VAL A 473 22.79 -30.24 -30.44
C VAL A 473 24.02 -29.45 -29.98
N GLU A 474 24.74 -28.85 -30.92
CA GLU A 474 25.67 -27.74 -30.69
C GLU A 474 25.03 -26.49 -31.31
N VAL A 475 24.73 -25.49 -30.50
CA VAL A 475 24.37 -24.14 -30.96
C VAL A 475 25.60 -23.27 -30.77
N TYR A 476 25.93 -22.42 -31.73
CA TYR A 476 27.12 -21.56 -31.65
C TYR A 476 26.90 -20.26 -32.42
N ALA A 477 27.85 -19.33 -32.37
CA ALA A 477 27.81 -18.11 -33.16
C ALA A 477 28.95 -18.05 -34.19
N GLU A 478 28.60 -17.82 -35.45
CA GLU A 478 29.49 -17.86 -36.63
C GLU A 478 30.38 -16.60 -36.77
N ASP A 479 29.96 -15.50 -36.16
CA ASP A 479 30.47 -14.14 -36.44
C ASP A 479 31.79 -13.77 -35.74
N GLY A 480 32.19 -14.51 -34.70
CA GLY A 480 33.35 -14.16 -33.86
C GLY A 480 33.18 -12.88 -33.04
N LEU A 481 31.99 -12.29 -32.96
CA LEU A 481 31.69 -11.12 -32.12
C LEU A 481 31.69 -11.50 -30.63
N SER A 482 31.58 -10.51 -29.74
CA SER A 482 31.39 -10.74 -28.30
C SER A 482 30.30 -9.80 -27.81
N ASP A 483 29.08 -10.32 -27.91
CA ASP A 483 27.82 -9.72 -27.49
C ASP A 483 26.85 -10.87 -27.16
N VAL A 484 25.75 -10.58 -26.48
CA VAL A 484 24.77 -11.58 -26.03
C VAL A 484 23.66 -11.77 -27.06
N GLN A 485 23.61 -12.96 -27.66
CA GLN A 485 22.49 -13.38 -28.49
C GLN A 485 21.66 -14.40 -27.73
N ARG A 486 20.47 -13.97 -27.32
CA ARG A 486 19.48 -14.84 -26.66
C ARG A 486 18.75 -15.68 -27.69
N TYR A 487 18.34 -16.89 -27.29
CA TYR A 487 17.62 -17.80 -28.17
C TYR A 487 16.71 -18.79 -27.43
N GLU A 488 15.90 -19.49 -28.22
CA GLU A 488 15.09 -20.64 -27.82
C GLU A 488 15.46 -21.85 -28.67
N LEU A 489 15.68 -23.00 -28.01
CA LEU A 489 15.98 -24.28 -28.64
C LEU A 489 14.77 -25.21 -28.53
N ARG A 490 14.23 -25.62 -29.68
CA ARG A 490 13.13 -26.59 -29.79
C ARG A 490 13.63 -27.87 -30.45
N ILE A 491 13.32 -29.03 -29.88
CA ILE A 491 13.69 -30.35 -30.41
C ILE A 491 12.44 -31.24 -30.44
N ALA A 492 12.09 -31.81 -31.59
CA ALA A 492 10.84 -32.56 -31.76
C ALA A 492 10.97 -33.82 -32.64
N ASN A 493 10.01 -34.75 -32.49
CA ASN A 493 9.91 -35.96 -33.32
C ASN A 493 9.01 -35.80 -34.57
N GLY A 494 8.74 -34.56 -34.97
CA GLY A 494 7.90 -34.21 -36.10
C GLY A 494 8.17 -32.76 -36.50
N ALA A 495 7.42 -32.24 -37.47
CA ALA A 495 7.62 -30.87 -37.94
C ALA A 495 7.52 -29.86 -36.79
N ILE A 496 8.46 -28.91 -36.81
CA ILE A 496 8.44 -27.70 -35.99
C ILE A 496 7.97 -26.58 -36.92
N ASP A 497 7.03 -25.76 -36.45
CA ASP A 497 6.63 -24.55 -37.18
C ASP A 497 7.79 -23.54 -37.13
N PRO A 498 8.30 -23.06 -38.29
CA PRO A 498 9.35 -22.05 -38.33
C PRO A 498 8.86 -20.67 -37.88
N THR A 499 7.53 -20.45 -37.88
CA THR A 499 6.94 -19.35 -37.11
C THR A 499 6.97 -19.75 -35.63
N PRO A 500 7.65 -19.00 -34.74
CA PRO A 500 7.72 -19.37 -33.34
C PRO A 500 6.33 -19.45 -32.70
N PRO A 501 6.09 -20.42 -31.83
CA PRO A 501 4.74 -20.64 -31.30
C PRO A 501 4.36 -19.48 -30.38
N PRO A 502 3.07 -19.16 -30.26
CA PRO A 502 2.61 -18.29 -29.20
C PRO A 502 2.91 -18.93 -27.84
N GLN A 503 3.23 -18.11 -26.84
CA GLN A 503 3.48 -18.58 -25.47
C GLN A 503 2.50 -17.92 -24.52
N LEU A 504 1.63 -18.71 -23.90
CA LEU A 504 0.62 -18.27 -22.94
C LEU A 504 1.25 -18.08 -21.55
N LEU A 505 1.78 -16.89 -21.32
CA LEU A 505 2.09 -16.43 -19.98
C LEU A 505 0.81 -15.84 -19.36
N VAL A 506 0.52 -16.23 -18.12
CA VAL A 506 -0.60 -15.71 -17.33
C VAL A 506 0.01 -15.14 -16.08
N HIS A 507 -0.09 -13.84 -15.86
CA HIS A 507 0.46 -13.16 -14.70
C HIS A 507 -0.67 -12.74 -13.77
N ASP A 508 -0.62 -13.14 -12.51
CA ASP A 508 -1.47 -12.53 -11.50
C ASP A 508 -0.74 -11.29 -10.98
N LEU A 509 -1.03 -10.12 -11.56
CA LEU A 509 -0.40 -8.87 -11.13
C LEU A 509 -0.71 -8.52 -9.66
N ALA A 510 -1.68 -9.19 -9.02
CA ALA A 510 -2.01 -9.10 -7.59
C ALA A 510 -1.39 -10.24 -6.73
N ALA A 511 -0.57 -11.13 -7.31
CA ALA A 511 0.29 -12.10 -6.61
C ALA A 511 1.73 -12.17 -7.18
N GLY A 512 2.08 -11.25 -8.09
CA GLY A 512 3.37 -11.09 -8.73
C GLY A 512 3.65 -12.13 -9.81
N ALA A 513 3.55 -13.40 -9.44
CA ALA A 513 4.01 -14.51 -10.24
C ALA A 513 3.28 -14.66 -11.59
N THR A 514 4.05 -15.04 -12.61
CA THR A 514 3.53 -15.85 -13.70
C THR A 514 2.95 -17.13 -13.12
N LEU A 515 1.64 -17.31 -13.27
CA LEU A 515 0.94 -18.51 -12.83
C LEU A 515 1.43 -19.74 -13.61
N ALA A 516 1.88 -20.73 -12.85
CA ALA A 516 2.02 -22.10 -13.33
C ALA A 516 0.65 -22.68 -13.71
N ASN A 517 0.62 -23.64 -14.64
CA ASN A 517 -0.63 -24.29 -15.03
C ASN A 517 -1.20 -25.08 -13.83
N GLY A 518 -2.42 -24.75 -13.39
CA GLY A 518 -3.05 -25.29 -12.20
C GLY A 518 -2.77 -24.51 -10.90
N ALA A 519 -2.08 -23.36 -10.96
CA ALA A 519 -1.87 -22.49 -9.80
C ALA A 519 -3.19 -21.90 -9.25
N ALA A 520 -3.16 -21.47 -7.98
CA ALA A 520 -4.32 -20.94 -7.28
C ALA A 520 -4.32 -19.41 -7.22
N VAL A 521 -5.47 -18.81 -7.54
CA VAL A 521 -5.74 -17.37 -7.44
C VAL A 521 -6.70 -17.14 -6.27
N GLN A 522 -6.31 -16.27 -5.34
CA GLN A 522 -7.05 -16.02 -4.09
C GLN A 522 -7.99 -14.80 -4.19
N MET A 523 -9.24 -15.02 -3.82
CA MET A 523 -10.38 -14.11 -3.96
C MET A 523 -11.06 -13.93 -2.59
N ASN A 524 -10.47 -13.14 -1.68
CA ASN A 524 -11.02 -12.97 -0.34
C ASN A 524 -12.07 -11.84 -0.31
N SER A 525 -13.26 -12.11 0.23
CA SER A 525 -14.34 -11.11 0.37
C SER A 525 -14.71 -10.85 1.82
N ASN A 526 -15.19 -9.63 2.09
CA ASN A 526 -15.67 -9.21 3.41
C ASN A 526 -17.01 -9.85 3.83
N GLY A 527 -17.61 -10.72 2.99
CA GLY A 527 -18.82 -11.46 3.31
C GLY A 527 -19.65 -11.86 2.08
N ALA A 528 -20.78 -12.51 2.34
CA ALA A 528 -21.75 -12.91 1.32
C ALA A 528 -22.32 -11.71 0.56
N GLY A 529 -22.59 -11.87 -0.74
CA GLY A 529 -23.09 -10.83 -1.64
C GLY A 529 -22.06 -9.78 -2.07
N GLN A 530 -20.91 -9.70 -1.40
CA GLN A 530 -19.87 -8.72 -1.71
C GLN A 530 -18.97 -9.21 -2.84
N THR A 531 -19.07 -8.59 -4.01
CA THR A 531 -18.23 -8.88 -5.17
C THR A 531 -16.79 -8.41 -4.98
N VAL A 532 -15.83 -9.27 -5.30
CA VAL A 532 -14.40 -8.96 -5.38
C VAL A 532 -13.89 -9.32 -6.76
N THR A 533 -13.15 -8.41 -7.40
CA THR A 533 -12.61 -8.57 -8.75
C THR A 533 -11.08 -8.63 -8.72
N ARG A 534 -10.48 -9.48 -9.54
CA ARG A 534 -9.05 -9.66 -9.69
C ARG A 534 -8.72 -9.83 -11.18
N THR A 535 -7.77 -9.06 -11.69
CA THR A 535 -7.42 -9.05 -13.12
C THR A 535 -6.09 -9.77 -13.32
N LEU A 536 -6.11 -10.81 -14.15
CA LEU A 536 -4.90 -11.47 -14.62
C LEU A 536 -4.47 -10.86 -15.96
N THR A 537 -3.18 -10.62 -16.12
CA THR A 537 -2.59 -10.16 -17.38
C THR A 537 -2.14 -11.37 -18.17
N ILE A 538 -2.74 -11.58 -19.33
CA ILE A 538 -2.29 -12.56 -20.31
C ILE A 538 -1.21 -11.89 -21.15
N GLN A 539 -0.03 -12.49 -21.27
CA GLN A 539 1.04 -12.01 -22.15
C GLN A 539 1.38 -13.09 -23.17
N ASN A 540 1.62 -12.68 -24.41
CA ASN A 540 2.22 -13.55 -25.41
C ASN A 540 3.74 -13.42 -25.39
N GLY A 541 4.42 -14.37 -24.76
CA GLY A 541 5.89 -14.45 -24.77
C GLY A 541 6.50 -15.04 -26.05
N GLY A 542 5.65 -15.46 -27.00
CA GLY A 542 6.05 -16.03 -28.29
C GLY A 542 5.84 -15.07 -29.46
N GLU A 543 6.23 -15.49 -30.67
CA GLU A 543 6.30 -14.59 -31.83
C GLU A 543 5.15 -14.73 -32.84
N ALA A 544 4.46 -15.86 -32.89
CA ALA A 544 3.15 -15.95 -33.55
C ALA A 544 2.02 -15.46 -32.63
N THR A 545 0.89 -15.07 -33.22
CA THR A 545 -0.28 -14.54 -32.50
C THR A 545 -0.91 -15.58 -31.56
N LEU A 546 -0.95 -15.27 -30.27
CA LEU A 546 -1.66 -16.04 -29.25
C LEU A 546 -3.16 -15.82 -29.39
N THR A 547 -3.88 -16.88 -29.75
CA THR A 547 -5.35 -16.90 -29.87
C THR A 547 -5.93 -17.61 -28.65
N LEU A 548 -6.91 -16.97 -28.00
CA LEU A 548 -7.52 -17.42 -26.76
C LEU A 548 -8.98 -17.81 -26.99
N GLY A 549 -9.39 -18.94 -26.40
CA GLY A 549 -10.79 -19.35 -26.34
C GLY A 549 -11.59 -18.55 -25.31
N ALA A 550 -12.90 -18.79 -25.26
CA ALA A 550 -13.73 -18.26 -24.17
C ALA A 550 -13.32 -18.91 -22.83
N PRO A 551 -13.14 -18.13 -21.74
CA PRO A 551 -12.91 -18.70 -20.41
C PRO A 551 -14.13 -19.52 -19.97
N GLN A 552 -13.91 -20.65 -19.31
CA GLN A 552 -14.95 -21.54 -18.78
C GLN A 552 -14.71 -21.78 -17.28
N ILE A 553 -15.77 -21.75 -16.47
CA ILE A 553 -15.68 -22.00 -15.02
C ILE A 553 -16.49 -23.24 -14.66
N SER A 554 -15.92 -24.08 -13.79
CA SER A 554 -16.46 -25.37 -13.38
C SER A 554 -16.16 -25.66 -11.90
N GLY A 555 -16.67 -26.76 -11.34
CA GLY A 555 -16.45 -27.13 -9.94
C GLY A 555 -17.56 -26.68 -8.97
N ALA A 556 -17.32 -26.84 -7.68
CA ALA A 556 -18.36 -26.82 -6.64
C ALA A 556 -19.07 -25.47 -6.48
N ASN A 557 -18.34 -24.36 -6.57
CA ASN A 557 -18.90 -23.01 -6.40
C ASN A 557 -18.89 -22.20 -7.71
N ALA A 558 -18.90 -22.87 -8.87
CA ALA A 558 -18.75 -22.24 -10.19
C ALA A 558 -19.68 -21.03 -10.44
N SER A 559 -20.90 -21.05 -9.91
CA SER A 559 -21.88 -19.96 -10.05
C SER A 559 -21.59 -18.72 -9.20
N GLU A 560 -20.68 -18.80 -8.23
CA GLU A 560 -20.20 -17.65 -7.43
C GLU A 560 -19.02 -16.94 -8.11
N PHE A 561 -18.50 -17.48 -9.22
CA PHE A 561 -17.39 -16.88 -9.98
C PHE A 561 -17.81 -16.55 -11.41
N SER A 562 -17.20 -15.52 -11.99
CA SER A 562 -17.32 -15.17 -13.41
C SER A 562 -15.98 -14.72 -13.96
N ALA A 563 -15.78 -14.85 -15.27
CA ALA A 563 -14.56 -14.44 -15.96
C ALA A 563 -14.90 -13.72 -17.27
N SER A 564 -14.19 -12.62 -17.55
CA SER A 564 -14.34 -11.79 -18.74
C SER A 564 -12.97 -11.55 -19.36
N LEU A 565 -12.83 -11.93 -20.64
CA LEU A 565 -11.57 -11.79 -21.39
C LEU A 565 -11.68 -10.60 -22.36
N ILE A 566 -10.69 -9.71 -22.30
CA ILE A 566 -10.53 -8.57 -23.20
C ILE A 566 -9.24 -8.78 -24.00
N GLY A 567 -9.37 -9.00 -25.31
CA GLY A 567 -8.25 -9.32 -26.21
C GLY A 567 -8.06 -10.82 -26.42
N SER A 568 -8.92 -11.47 -27.21
CA SER A 568 -8.81 -12.90 -27.53
C SER A 568 -7.76 -13.23 -28.62
N SER A 569 -7.03 -12.23 -29.10
CA SER A 569 -5.97 -12.35 -30.12
C SER A 569 -4.85 -11.38 -29.73
N VAL A 570 -3.70 -11.92 -29.33
CA VAL A 570 -2.59 -11.18 -28.72
C VAL A 570 -1.36 -11.31 -29.60
N ALA A 571 -0.87 -10.19 -30.13
CA ALA A 571 0.35 -10.15 -30.95
C ALA A 571 1.60 -10.54 -30.14
N ALA A 572 2.73 -10.76 -30.81
CA ALA A 572 4.02 -11.04 -30.15
C ALA A 572 4.38 -9.96 -29.12
N GLY A 573 4.80 -10.35 -27.92
CA GLY A 573 5.15 -9.44 -26.82
C GLY A 573 3.98 -8.67 -26.19
N ALA A 574 2.80 -8.65 -26.83
CA ALA A 574 1.64 -7.90 -26.38
C ALA A 574 0.88 -8.59 -25.23
N THR A 575 -0.08 -7.87 -24.64
CA THR A 575 -0.89 -8.33 -23.52
C THR A 575 -2.40 -8.24 -23.78
N ALA A 576 -3.15 -8.96 -22.95
CA ALA A 576 -4.62 -8.98 -22.87
C ALA A 576 -5.03 -9.15 -21.40
N SER A 577 -6.30 -8.86 -21.07
CA SER A 577 -6.76 -8.82 -19.68
C SER A 577 -7.87 -9.83 -19.43
N LEU A 578 -7.70 -10.65 -18.40
CA LEU A 578 -8.70 -11.62 -17.93
C LEU A 578 -9.18 -11.20 -16.53
N ALA A 579 -10.31 -10.49 -16.48
CA ALA A 579 -10.94 -10.08 -15.23
C ALA A 579 -11.78 -11.24 -14.66
N ILE A 580 -11.51 -11.62 -13.41
CA ILE A 580 -12.23 -12.64 -12.66
C ILE A 580 -12.98 -11.94 -11.53
N ALA A 581 -14.26 -12.23 -11.35
CA ALA A 581 -15.06 -11.71 -10.24
C ALA A 581 -15.64 -12.86 -9.40
N PHE A 582 -15.63 -12.69 -8.08
CA PHE A 582 -16.14 -13.61 -7.07
C PHE A 582 -17.22 -12.91 -6.24
N THR A 583 -18.43 -13.48 -6.22
CA THR A 583 -19.59 -13.00 -5.47
C THR A 583 -20.19 -14.16 -4.68
N PRO A 584 -19.68 -14.45 -3.47
CA PRO A 584 -20.09 -15.61 -2.67
C PRO A 584 -21.54 -15.49 -2.17
N GLY A 585 -22.29 -16.59 -2.18
CA GLY A 585 -23.68 -16.62 -1.70
C GLY A 585 -23.83 -16.77 -0.18
N ALA A 586 -22.78 -17.19 0.52
CA ALA A 586 -22.70 -17.34 1.99
C ALA A 586 -21.22 -17.27 2.44
N GLY A 587 -20.94 -17.30 3.74
CA GLY A 587 -19.57 -17.25 4.28
C GLY A 587 -18.78 -18.56 4.14
N GLY A 588 -17.49 -18.49 4.46
CA GLY A 588 -16.54 -19.62 4.43
C GLY A 588 -15.71 -19.73 3.13
N SER A 589 -14.95 -20.81 3.02
CA SER A 589 -14.12 -21.11 1.84
C SER A 589 -14.97 -21.54 0.63
N ARG A 590 -14.52 -21.19 -0.57
CA ARG A 590 -15.16 -21.42 -1.87
C ARG A 590 -14.12 -21.78 -2.92
N SER A 591 -14.48 -22.65 -3.87
CA SER A 591 -13.58 -23.03 -4.96
C SER A 591 -14.28 -23.36 -6.28
N ALA A 592 -13.59 -23.01 -7.37
CA ALA A 592 -13.95 -23.34 -8.73
C ALA A 592 -12.69 -23.54 -9.57
N LEU A 593 -12.82 -24.15 -10.74
CA LEU A 593 -11.75 -24.31 -11.73
C LEU A 593 -12.08 -23.47 -12.96
N LEU A 594 -11.23 -22.48 -13.23
CA LEU A 594 -11.22 -21.70 -14.47
C LEU A 594 -10.32 -22.40 -15.50
N THR A 595 -10.81 -22.56 -16.72
CA THR A 595 -10.03 -23.03 -17.87
C THR A 595 -10.09 -22.04 -19.02
N LEU A 596 -8.96 -21.83 -19.68
CA LEU A 596 -8.78 -20.91 -20.81
C LEU A 596 -8.09 -21.67 -21.96
N PRO A 597 -8.83 -22.07 -23.01
CA PRO A 597 -8.23 -22.69 -24.20
C PRO A 597 -7.30 -21.72 -24.93
N SER A 598 -6.24 -22.23 -25.57
CA SER A 598 -5.34 -21.39 -26.38
C SER A 598 -4.70 -22.18 -27.54
N ASN A 599 -4.00 -21.46 -28.43
CA ASN A 599 -3.15 -22.06 -29.46
C ASN A 599 -1.67 -22.22 -29.07
N ASP A 600 -1.27 -21.96 -27.82
CA ASP A 600 0.06 -22.32 -27.30
C ASP A 600 0.21 -23.86 -27.31
N PRO A 601 1.18 -24.45 -28.04
CA PRO A 601 1.38 -25.90 -28.10
C PRO A 601 1.76 -26.54 -26.75
N GLN A 602 2.36 -25.78 -25.84
CA GLN A 602 2.72 -26.21 -24.48
C GLN A 602 1.57 -25.98 -23.47
N ARG A 603 0.71 -24.98 -23.73
CA ARG A 603 -0.45 -24.62 -22.88
C ARG A 603 -1.77 -24.53 -23.69
N PRO A 604 -2.19 -25.59 -24.40
CA PRO A 604 -3.40 -25.59 -25.24
C PRO A 604 -4.70 -25.40 -24.43
N THR A 605 -4.63 -25.58 -23.10
CA THR A 605 -5.59 -25.05 -22.15
C THR A 605 -4.84 -24.69 -20.87
N ALA A 606 -4.85 -23.41 -20.50
CA ALA A 606 -4.45 -22.99 -19.17
C ALA A 606 -5.56 -23.32 -18.16
N THR A 607 -5.16 -23.73 -16.97
CA THR A 607 -6.05 -24.07 -15.86
C THR A 607 -5.64 -23.25 -14.64
N ILE A 608 -6.63 -22.71 -13.93
CA ILE A 608 -6.43 -21.80 -12.79
C ILE A 608 -7.42 -22.18 -11.71
N GLN A 609 -6.92 -22.54 -10.53
CA GLN A 609 -7.77 -22.85 -9.38
C GLN A 609 -8.26 -21.53 -8.77
N LEU A 610 -9.55 -21.25 -8.87
CA LEU A 610 -10.16 -20.13 -8.18
C LEU A 610 -10.43 -20.56 -6.74
N GLN A 611 -9.83 -19.86 -5.79
CA GLN A 611 -10.07 -20.05 -4.37
C GLN A 611 -10.52 -18.72 -3.78
N GLY A 612 -11.45 -18.76 -2.83
CA GLY A 612 -11.89 -17.56 -2.13
C GLY A 612 -12.33 -17.88 -0.71
N VAL A 613 -12.20 -16.91 0.18
CA VAL A 613 -12.77 -16.96 1.52
C VAL A 613 -13.69 -15.77 1.70
N ALA A 614 -14.97 -16.06 1.89
CA ALA A 614 -15.95 -15.07 2.32
C ALA A 614 -15.95 -15.00 3.85
N ALA A 615 -15.73 -13.82 4.43
CA ALA A 615 -15.78 -13.67 5.87
C ALA A 615 -17.18 -14.05 6.42
N LEU A 616 -17.20 -14.90 7.45
CA LEU A 616 -18.43 -15.19 8.20
C LEU A 616 -18.87 -13.89 8.91
N GLN A 617 -20.10 -13.43 8.66
CA GLN A 617 -20.62 -12.19 9.27
C GLN A 617 -21.63 -12.46 10.40
N PRO A 618 -21.62 -11.67 11.48
CA PRO A 618 -22.71 -11.64 12.44
C PRO A 618 -23.91 -10.86 11.86
N ARG A 619 -25.14 -11.23 12.23
CA ARG A 619 -26.35 -10.48 11.86
C ARG A 619 -27.23 -10.25 13.08
N LEU A 620 -27.35 -8.99 13.49
CA LEU A 620 -28.25 -8.56 14.56
C LEU A 620 -29.70 -8.57 14.07
N GLU A 621 -30.52 -9.44 14.65
CA GLU A 621 -31.96 -9.49 14.48
C GLU A 621 -32.64 -9.10 15.80
N LEU A 622 -33.65 -8.23 15.73
CA LEU A 622 -34.43 -7.77 16.87
C LEU A 622 -35.90 -8.17 16.70
N PHE A 623 -36.53 -8.64 17.78
CA PHE A 623 -37.96 -8.91 17.82
C PHE A 623 -38.56 -8.29 19.08
N VAL A 624 -39.70 -7.61 18.97
CA VAL A 624 -40.43 -7.06 20.11
C VAL A 624 -41.77 -7.79 20.24
N ASP A 625 -42.01 -8.39 21.40
CA ASP A 625 -43.17 -9.24 21.72
C ASP A 625 -43.46 -10.31 20.64
N GLY A 626 -42.37 -10.88 20.07
CA GLY A 626 -42.41 -11.91 19.03
C GLY A 626 -42.48 -11.40 17.58
N ALA A 627 -42.77 -10.12 17.35
CA ALA A 627 -42.78 -9.52 16.01
C ALA A 627 -41.36 -9.03 15.63
N ALA A 628 -40.91 -9.34 14.41
CA ALA A 628 -39.62 -8.84 13.91
C ALA A 628 -39.64 -7.31 13.76
N LEU A 629 -38.59 -6.64 14.26
CA LEU A 629 -38.48 -5.18 14.28
C LEU A 629 -37.60 -4.71 13.11
N ALA A 630 -38.19 -3.98 12.16
CA ALA A 630 -37.45 -3.46 11.01
C ALA A 630 -36.61 -2.23 11.39
N THR A 631 -35.43 -2.04 10.77
CA THR A 631 -34.51 -0.93 11.07
C THR A 631 -35.21 0.43 11.06
N GLY A 632 -35.09 1.20 12.14
CA GLY A 632 -35.73 2.52 12.29
C GLY A 632 -37.21 2.50 12.69
N GLN A 633 -37.86 1.33 12.76
CA GLN A 633 -39.22 1.18 13.30
C GLN A 633 -39.25 1.60 14.77
N ALA A 634 -40.19 2.46 15.15
CA ALA A 634 -40.36 2.91 16.53
C ALA A 634 -40.99 1.82 17.42
N ILE A 635 -40.61 1.80 18.70
CA ILE A 635 -41.17 0.94 19.72
C ILE A 635 -42.01 1.79 20.68
N ALA A 636 -43.32 1.81 20.47
CA ALA A 636 -44.27 2.47 21.36
C ALA A 636 -44.65 1.54 22.52
N PHE A 637 -44.78 2.08 23.72
CA PHE A 637 -45.33 1.39 24.90
C PHE A 637 -46.83 1.63 25.07
N GLY A 638 -47.39 2.64 24.40
CA GLY A 638 -48.74 3.14 24.67
C GLY A 638 -48.74 4.01 25.94
N ASP A 639 -49.86 3.98 26.66
CA ASP A 639 -49.99 4.70 27.93
C ASP A 639 -49.28 3.92 29.05
N ALA A 640 -48.60 4.64 29.93
CA ALA A 640 -47.80 4.10 31.01
C ALA A 640 -47.96 4.97 32.28
N PRO A 641 -48.14 4.35 33.47
CA PRO A 641 -48.38 5.08 34.71
C PRO A 641 -47.16 5.95 35.08
N VAL A 642 -47.39 7.20 35.42
CA VAL A 642 -46.36 8.12 35.92
C VAL A 642 -45.78 7.57 37.23
N GLY A 643 -44.45 7.46 37.30
CA GLY A 643 -43.72 6.81 38.38
C GLY A 643 -43.70 5.27 38.29
N GLY A 644 -44.66 4.65 37.61
CA GLY A 644 -44.76 3.19 37.44
C GLY A 644 -43.99 2.64 36.23
N LEU A 645 -43.81 1.32 36.19
CA LEU A 645 -42.96 0.63 35.21
C LEU A 645 -43.78 -0.16 34.18
N SER A 646 -43.84 0.32 32.95
CA SER A 646 -44.30 -0.47 31.80
C SER A 646 -43.13 -1.23 31.16
N SER A 647 -43.37 -2.44 30.65
CA SER A 647 -42.32 -3.26 30.02
C SER A 647 -42.78 -3.97 28.74
N ARG A 648 -41.86 -4.22 27.82
CA ARG A 648 -42.05 -5.04 26.61
C ARG A 648 -40.91 -6.03 26.45
N THR A 649 -41.18 -7.19 25.84
CA THR A 649 -40.19 -8.24 25.62
C THR A 649 -39.37 -7.91 24.38
N LEU A 650 -38.05 -7.88 24.52
CA LEU A 650 -37.11 -7.73 23.41
C LEU A 650 -36.29 -9.02 23.28
N VAL A 651 -36.35 -9.67 22.11
CA VAL A 651 -35.46 -10.79 21.77
C VAL A 651 -34.37 -10.26 20.86
N VAL A 652 -33.12 -10.47 21.26
CA VAL A 652 -31.94 -10.13 20.45
C VAL A 652 -31.32 -11.42 19.97
N ARG A 653 -31.20 -11.57 18.65
CA ARG A 653 -30.77 -12.80 17.99
C ARG A 653 -29.60 -12.56 17.07
N ASN A 654 -28.65 -13.50 17.07
CA ASN A 654 -27.66 -13.60 16.01
C ASN A 654 -28.19 -14.49 14.89
N GLY A 655 -28.67 -13.89 13.80
CA GLY A 655 -29.04 -14.62 12.60
C GLY A 655 -27.85 -15.00 11.70
N GLY A 656 -26.64 -14.50 12.01
CA GLY A 656 -25.45 -14.62 11.18
C GLY A 656 -24.63 -15.90 11.40
N GLU A 657 -23.51 -15.97 10.71
CA GLU A 657 -22.60 -17.12 10.66
C GLU A 657 -21.35 -16.95 11.54
N ALA A 658 -21.06 -15.72 12.01
CA ALA A 658 -20.03 -15.43 13.01
C ALA A 658 -20.63 -14.91 14.32
N SER A 659 -19.83 -14.90 15.40
CA SER A 659 -20.25 -14.42 16.72
C SER A 659 -20.64 -12.94 16.70
N LEU A 660 -21.86 -12.64 17.14
CA LEU A 660 -22.39 -11.29 17.31
C LEU A 660 -22.02 -10.79 18.70
N THR A 661 -21.12 -9.81 18.78
CA THR A 661 -20.75 -9.16 20.03
C THR A 661 -21.49 -7.84 20.14
N ILE A 662 -22.36 -7.72 21.15
CA ILE A 662 -22.96 -6.48 21.60
C ILE A 662 -21.93 -5.79 22.51
N SER A 663 -21.31 -4.72 22.02
CA SER A 663 -20.26 -4.00 22.74
C SER A 663 -20.81 -2.98 23.74
N GLY A 664 -22.04 -2.52 23.54
CA GLY A 664 -22.72 -1.62 24.46
C GLY A 664 -24.15 -1.33 24.04
N VAL A 665 -24.96 -0.85 24.98
CA VAL A 665 -26.34 -0.44 24.76
C VAL A 665 -26.54 0.91 25.44
N GLN A 666 -27.22 1.83 24.75
CA GLN A 666 -27.62 3.12 25.29
C GLN A 666 -29.13 3.27 25.16
N VAL A 667 -29.77 3.78 26.22
CA VAL A 667 -31.17 4.18 26.23
C VAL A 667 -31.27 5.61 26.74
N THR A 668 -32.19 6.41 26.20
CA THR A 668 -32.38 7.82 26.56
C THR A 668 -33.83 8.15 26.91
N GLY A 669 -34.02 9.20 27.71
CA GLY A 669 -35.35 9.63 28.17
C GLY A 669 -35.88 8.77 29.32
N ALA A 670 -37.20 8.69 29.46
CA ALA A 670 -37.91 7.94 30.49
C ALA A 670 -37.94 6.41 30.25
N PHE A 671 -36.84 5.83 29.75
CA PHE A 671 -36.78 4.46 29.25
C PHE A 671 -35.54 3.71 29.75
N GLY A 672 -35.63 2.38 29.82
CA GLY A 672 -34.54 1.50 30.24
C GLY A 672 -34.50 0.17 29.51
N THR A 673 -33.46 -0.63 29.80
CA THR A 673 -33.33 -2.02 29.36
C THR A 673 -32.39 -2.79 30.29
N ASN A 674 -32.56 -4.10 30.38
CA ASN A 674 -31.60 -5.00 31.04
C ASN A 674 -30.62 -5.67 30.05
N LEU A 675 -30.60 -5.25 28.77
CA LEU A 675 -29.66 -5.76 27.77
C LEU A 675 -28.23 -5.27 28.05
N ALA A 676 -27.40 -6.17 28.57
CA ALA A 676 -25.98 -5.94 28.80
C ALA A 676 -25.13 -6.21 27.54
N SER A 677 -23.84 -5.83 27.59
CA SER A 677 -22.86 -6.28 26.60
C SER A 677 -22.60 -7.79 26.72
N MET A 678 -22.60 -8.49 25.58
CA MET A 678 -22.49 -9.95 25.52
C MET A 678 -22.08 -10.44 24.13
N ALA A 679 -21.71 -11.72 24.02
CA ALA A 679 -21.51 -12.41 22.74
C ALA A 679 -22.60 -13.47 22.51
N LEU A 680 -23.18 -13.49 21.31
CA LEU A 680 -24.15 -14.47 20.84
C LEU A 680 -23.54 -15.30 19.71
N ALA A 681 -23.43 -16.61 19.94
CA ALA A 681 -23.02 -17.56 18.90
C ALA A 681 -24.00 -17.57 17.71
N PRO A 682 -23.59 -18.03 16.51
CA PRO A 682 -24.47 -18.19 15.35
C PRO A 682 -25.79 -18.90 15.68
N GLY A 683 -26.92 -18.30 15.30
CA GLY A 683 -28.27 -18.80 15.56
C GLY A 683 -28.82 -18.57 16.99
N ALA A 684 -27.98 -18.17 17.96
CA ALA A 684 -28.37 -17.98 19.35
C ALA A 684 -29.17 -16.69 19.57
N SER A 685 -29.98 -16.68 20.64
CA SER A 685 -30.79 -15.54 21.07
C SER A 685 -30.70 -15.32 22.57
N VAL A 686 -30.83 -14.07 23.01
CA VAL A 686 -31.15 -13.68 24.39
C VAL A 686 -32.57 -13.10 24.43
N ILE A 687 -33.30 -13.36 25.52
CA ILE A 687 -34.57 -12.72 25.83
C ILE A 687 -34.29 -11.71 26.94
N THR A 688 -34.69 -10.47 26.70
CA THR A 688 -34.41 -9.29 27.52
C THR A 688 -35.68 -8.43 27.59
N THR A 689 -35.72 -7.39 28.41
CA THR A 689 -36.82 -6.43 28.46
C THR A 689 -36.34 -5.02 28.17
N ILE A 690 -37.25 -4.24 27.59
CA ILE A 690 -37.18 -2.79 27.51
C ILE A 690 -38.31 -2.22 28.38
N THR A 691 -38.07 -1.09 29.02
CA THR A 691 -39.00 -0.48 29.98
C THR A 691 -39.24 0.99 29.68
N ALA A 692 -40.41 1.48 30.13
CA ALA A 692 -40.76 2.88 30.20
C ALA A 692 -41.22 3.21 31.63
N GLN A 693 -40.74 4.33 32.18
CA GLN A 693 -41.14 4.85 33.49
C GLN A 693 -41.28 6.38 33.40
N PRO A 694 -42.41 6.90 32.87
CA PRO A 694 -42.65 8.33 32.74
C PRO A 694 -42.58 9.03 34.09
N THR A 695 -41.86 10.16 34.17
CA THR A 695 -41.81 11.00 35.39
C THR A 695 -42.78 12.18 35.36
N THR A 696 -43.36 12.48 34.20
CA THR A 696 -44.44 13.46 34.03
C THR A 696 -45.48 12.92 33.06
N THR A 697 -46.69 13.49 33.10
CA THR A 697 -47.76 13.21 32.14
C THR A 697 -47.40 13.66 30.72
N GLY A 698 -48.06 13.07 29.72
CA GLY A 698 -47.85 13.38 28.30
C GLY A 698 -46.73 12.56 27.63
N THR A 699 -46.49 12.81 26.35
CA THR A 699 -45.63 11.97 25.50
C THR A 699 -44.14 12.09 25.84
N GLN A 700 -43.59 11.03 26.40
CA GLN A 700 -42.16 10.81 26.59
C GLN A 700 -41.55 10.19 25.32
N ASN A 701 -40.40 10.68 24.88
CA ASN A 701 -39.66 10.17 23.72
C ASN A 701 -38.22 9.80 24.11
N GLY A 702 -37.69 8.76 23.48
CA GLY A 702 -36.35 8.24 23.73
C GLY A 702 -35.76 7.52 22.53
N GLN A 703 -34.56 6.96 22.68
CA GLN A 703 -33.94 6.08 21.69
C GLN A 703 -33.30 4.87 22.37
N LEU A 704 -33.44 3.70 21.75
CA LEU A 704 -32.60 2.53 21.99
C LEU A 704 -31.49 2.52 20.93
N ARG A 705 -30.24 2.43 21.36
CA ARG A 705 -29.05 2.26 20.50
C ARG A 705 -28.28 1.02 20.93
N ILE A 706 -28.08 0.08 20.01
CA ILE A 706 -27.32 -1.15 20.24
C ILE A 706 -26.05 -1.10 19.40
N PHE A 707 -24.89 -1.06 20.06
CA PHE A 707 -23.58 -1.11 19.45
C PHE A 707 -23.15 -2.57 19.32
N SER A 708 -22.72 -2.99 18.14
CA SER A 708 -22.27 -4.36 17.89
C SER A 708 -21.21 -4.44 16.79
N ASN A 709 -20.63 -5.62 16.61
CA ASN A 709 -19.67 -5.91 15.54
C ASN A 709 -20.30 -6.18 14.15
N THR A 710 -21.57 -5.82 13.91
CA THR A 710 -22.18 -5.92 12.58
C THR A 710 -21.74 -4.78 11.64
N PRO A 711 -21.52 -5.03 10.33
CA PRO A 711 -21.13 -3.99 9.38
C PRO A 711 -22.12 -2.81 9.22
N ALA A 712 -23.37 -2.97 9.68
CA ALA A 712 -24.40 -1.94 9.61
C ALA A 712 -24.24 -0.78 10.61
N GLY A 713 -23.22 -0.81 11.48
CA GLY A 713 -23.03 0.17 12.55
C GLY A 713 -23.99 -0.04 13.74
N PRO A 714 -24.17 0.96 14.62
CA PRO A 714 -25.09 0.86 15.74
C PRO A 714 -26.55 0.91 15.26
N VAL A 715 -27.35 -0.06 15.67
CA VAL A 715 -28.78 -0.11 15.34
C VAL A 715 -29.56 0.84 16.27
N ILE A 716 -30.41 1.68 15.69
CA ILE A 716 -31.15 2.74 16.39
C ILE A 716 -32.66 2.57 16.18
N HIS A 717 -33.42 2.59 17.29
CA HIS A 717 -34.89 2.62 17.28
C HIS A 717 -35.39 3.74 18.19
N ALA A 718 -36.42 4.47 17.74
CA ALA A 718 -37.11 5.44 18.59
C ALA A 718 -38.00 4.71 19.61
N LEU A 719 -38.08 5.26 20.83
CA LEU A 719 -38.97 4.78 21.90
C LEU A 719 -40.01 5.87 22.21
N SER A 720 -41.25 5.47 22.48
CA SER A 720 -42.29 6.41 22.91
C SER A 720 -43.25 5.79 23.94
N ALA A 721 -43.74 6.62 24.87
CA ALA A 721 -44.73 6.26 25.88
C ALA A 721 -45.53 7.51 26.27
N THR A 722 -46.82 7.37 26.60
CA THR A 722 -47.61 8.47 27.18
C THR A 722 -47.61 8.31 28.69
N GLY A 723 -47.10 9.30 29.43
CA GLY A 723 -47.30 9.37 30.87
C GLY A 723 -48.78 9.66 31.18
N VAL A 724 -49.44 8.75 31.88
CA VAL A 724 -50.77 8.96 32.47
C VAL A 724 -50.64 8.83 33.99
N LEU A 725 -51.35 9.66 34.76
CA LEU A 725 -51.49 9.37 36.19
C LEU A 725 -52.37 8.12 36.36
N PRO A 726 -52.19 7.31 37.42
CA PRO A 726 -53.25 6.43 37.84
C PRO A 726 -54.53 7.25 38.12
N PRO A 727 -55.73 6.68 37.93
CA PRO A 727 -56.94 7.28 38.48
C PRO A 727 -56.80 7.56 39.98
N PRO A 728 -57.56 8.53 40.53
CA PRO A 728 -57.77 8.65 41.97
C PRO A 728 -58.22 7.32 42.59
N ASP A 729 -57.66 7.02 43.75
CA ASP A 729 -57.88 5.84 44.60
C ASP A 729 -57.65 6.33 46.04
N CYS A 730 -58.73 6.67 46.72
CA CYS A 730 -58.71 7.50 47.93
C CYS A 730 -58.47 6.71 49.22
N ASP A 731 -58.91 5.45 49.31
CA ASP A 731 -58.64 4.54 50.44
C ASP A 731 -57.41 3.64 50.20
N ALA A 732 -56.84 3.68 48.98
CA ALA A 732 -55.74 2.86 48.50
C ALA A 732 -56.06 1.35 48.41
N ASN A 733 -57.32 0.96 48.19
CA ASN A 733 -57.72 -0.45 48.04
C ASN A 733 -57.40 -1.05 46.66
N GLY A 734 -57.11 -0.22 45.65
CA GLY A 734 -56.72 -0.64 44.30
C GLY A 734 -57.86 -0.68 43.28
N VAL A 735 -59.06 -0.21 43.64
CA VAL A 735 -60.13 0.20 42.73
C VAL A 735 -60.11 1.73 42.63
N SER A 736 -60.44 2.31 41.47
CA SER A 736 -60.47 3.77 41.37
C SER A 736 -61.75 4.35 41.95
N ASP A 737 -61.69 5.56 42.50
CA ASP A 737 -62.82 6.34 43.03
C ASP A 737 -64.04 6.27 42.07
N ALA A 738 -63.80 6.45 40.77
CA ALA A 738 -64.81 6.41 39.73
C ALA A 738 -65.34 5.00 39.43
N ASP A 739 -64.51 3.95 39.55
CA ASP A 739 -64.94 2.56 39.41
C ASP A 739 -65.75 2.10 40.64
N GLU A 740 -65.42 2.58 41.85
CA GLU A 740 -66.17 2.31 43.08
C GLU A 740 -67.56 2.93 43.03
N ILE A 741 -67.66 4.21 42.67
CA ILE A 741 -68.95 4.90 42.47
C ILE A 741 -69.77 4.20 41.38
N ALA A 742 -69.13 3.75 40.28
CA ALA A 742 -69.78 2.96 39.25
C ALA A 742 -70.20 1.54 39.70
N ALA A 743 -69.52 0.96 40.69
CA ALA A 743 -69.88 -0.30 41.33
C ALA A 743 -70.97 -0.16 42.39
N GLY A 744 -71.28 1.07 42.83
CA GLY A 744 -72.35 1.39 43.78
C GLY A 744 -71.88 1.88 45.14
N ALA A 745 -70.63 2.34 45.28
CA ALA A 745 -70.26 3.25 46.38
C ALA A 745 -71.07 4.55 46.27
N SER A 746 -71.33 5.19 47.40
CA SER A 746 -72.02 6.48 47.43
C SER A 746 -71.04 7.61 47.11
N ASP A 747 -71.48 8.56 46.28
CA ASP A 747 -70.92 9.90 46.08
C ASP A 747 -72.14 10.84 46.12
N CYS A 748 -72.47 11.34 47.31
CA CYS A 748 -73.72 12.06 47.54
C CYS A 748 -73.65 13.55 47.17
N ASN A 749 -72.45 14.11 47.01
CA ASN A 749 -72.24 15.51 46.61
C ASN A 749 -71.84 15.66 45.12
N GLY A 750 -71.43 14.58 44.47
CA GLY A 750 -71.12 14.52 43.04
C GLY A 750 -69.72 14.99 42.66
N ASN A 751 -68.75 14.94 43.59
CA ASN A 751 -67.38 15.41 43.32
C ASN A 751 -66.49 14.34 42.65
N GLY A 752 -66.91 13.07 42.65
CA GLY A 752 -66.17 11.96 42.05
C GLY A 752 -65.23 11.21 43.01
N ILE A 753 -65.35 11.42 44.32
CA ILE A 753 -64.69 10.66 45.41
C ILE A 753 -65.80 9.93 46.20
N PRO A 754 -65.62 8.64 46.56
CA PRO A 754 -66.54 7.92 47.44
C PRO A 754 -66.70 8.59 48.81
N ASP A 755 -67.93 8.66 49.32
CA ASP A 755 -68.25 9.23 50.65
C ASP A 755 -67.39 8.61 51.77
N GLY A 756 -67.05 7.32 51.67
CA GLY A 756 -66.21 6.61 52.64
C GLY A 756 -64.76 7.11 52.77
N CYS A 757 -64.33 8.00 51.89
CA CYS A 757 -63.03 8.68 51.91
C CYS A 757 -63.12 10.16 52.35
N GLU A 758 -64.31 10.72 52.47
CA GLU A 758 -64.50 12.13 52.83
C GLU A 758 -64.70 12.31 54.34
N ALA A 759 -64.74 13.57 54.80
CA ALA A 759 -64.90 13.88 56.21
C ALA A 759 -66.36 13.78 56.65
N ASP A 760 -66.58 13.10 57.78
CA ASP A 760 -67.78 13.14 58.62
C ASP A 760 -67.31 13.70 59.98
N ALA A 761 -67.54 15.01 60.19
CA ALA A 761 -66.90 15.76 61.26
C ALA A 761 -67.56 15.60 62.65
N ASP A 762 -68.85 15.25 62.71
CA ASP A 762 -69.56 15.03 63.97
C ASP A 762 -70.03 13.58 64.21
N GLY A 763 -69.89 12.69 63.23
CA GLY A 763 -70.04 11.25 63.35
C GLY A 763 -71.47 10.73 63.19
N ASP A 764 -72.33 11.50 62.52
CA ASP A 764 -73.74 11.19 62.22
C ASP A 764 -73.90 10.05 61.19
N GLY A 765 -72.93 9.88 60.28
CA GLY A 765 -72.97 8.93 59.17
C GLY A 765 -73.29 9.54 57.81
N LEU A 766 -73.45 10.87 57.73
CA LEU A 766 -73.41 11.68 56.51
C LEU A 766 -72.13 12.51 56.49
N ILE A 767 -71.46 12.58 55.34
CA ILE A 767 -70.26 13.41 55.17
C ILE A 767 -70.59 14.91 55.13
N ASP A 768 -69.62 15.74 55.53
CA ASP A 768 -69.70 17.21 55.58
C ASP A 768 -70.18 17.84 54.26
N GLY A 769 -69.87 17.20 53.12
CA GLY A 769 -70.26 17.63 51.78
C GLY A 769 -71.72 17.36 51.42
N CYS A 770 -72.43 16.55 52.21
CA CYS A 770 -73.79 16.09 51.94
C CYS A 770 -74.79 16.38 53.06
N ASP A 771 -74.35 16.56 54.30
CA ASP A 771 -75.22 17.00 55.38
C ASP A 771 -75.62 18.49 55.20
N PRO A 772 -76.91 18.84 55.23
CA PRO A 772 -77.34 20.23 55.35
C PRO A 772 -77.00 20.95 56.68
N ASN A 773 -76.57 20.25 57.75
CA ASN A 773 -76.18 20.85 59.04
C ASN A 773 -74.87 20.26 59.64
N PRO A 774 -73.70 20.31 58.95
CA PRO A 774 -72.48 19.52 59.25
C PRO A 774 -71.73 19.90 60.55
N PHE A 775 -72.44 20.53 61.49
CA PHE A 775 -72.04 20.82 62.86
C PHE A 775 -73.31 20.73 63.73
N THR A 776 -73.66 19.55 64.23
CA THR A 776 -74.90 19.37 65.01
C THR A 776 -74.97 20.21 66.29
N HIS A 777 -76.17 20.72 66.55
CA HIS A 777 -76.42 21.96 67.31
C HIS A 777 -76.48 21.80 68.86
N GLU A 778 -76.08 20.66 69.43
CA GLU A 778 -76.40 20.32 70.85
C GLU A 778 -75.23 20.39 71.86
N GLN A 779 -74.12 21.09 71.59
CA GLN A 779 -72.99 21.19 72.55
C GLN A 779 -72.46 22.59 72.91
N LEU A 780 -72.88 23.67 72.23
CA LEU A 780 -72.26 25.01 72.39
C LEU A 780 -73.28 26.17 72.30
N ASP A 781 -74.28 26.16 73.18
CA ASP A 781 -74.95 27.36 73.73
C ASP A 781 -74.97 27.16 75.25
N SER A 782 -73.89 27.60 75.91
CA SER A 782 -73.58 27.20 77.28
C SER A 782 -74.36 27.96 78.36
N ASP A 783 -75.10 29.01 78.00
CA ASP A 783 -75.88 29.83 78.93
C ASP A 783 -77.37 30.04 78.55
N GLY A 784 -77.74 29.82 77.29
CA GLY A 784 -79.13 29.87 76.81
C GLY A 784 -79.61 31.22 76.29
N ASP A 785 -78.70 32.15 75.96
CA ASP A 785 -78.96 33.42 75.28
C ASP A 785 -79.55 33.22 73.85
N GLY A 786 -79.18 32.13 73.17
CA GLY A 786 -79.57 31.83 71.79
C GLY A 786 -78.50 32.16 70.74
N THR A 787 -77.29 32.51 71.17
CA THR A 787 -76.11 32.74 70.32
C THR A 787 -75.05 31.65 70.57
N PRO A 788 -74.63 30.86 69.55
CA PRO A 788 -73.68 29.76 69.79
C PRO A 788 -72.29 30.24 70.26
N ASP A 789 -71.67 29.50 71.19
CA ASP A 789 -70.43 29.85 71.90
C ASP A 789 -69.23 30.15 70.97
N VAL A 790 -69.22 29.56 69.75
CA VAL A 790 -68.18 29.77 68.73
C VAL A 790 -68.31 31.12 67.98
N THR A 791 -69.45 31.79 68.14
CA THR A 791 -69.80 33.08 67.53
C THR A 791 -70.12 34.16 68.57
N ASP A 792 -70.37 33.78 69.82
CA ASP A 792 -70.44 34.72 70.93
C ASP A 792 -69.04 35.10 71.49
N SER A 793 -68.97 36.27 72.09
CA SER A 793 -67.78 36.85 72.72
C SER A 793 -67.66 36.57 74.22
N HIS A 794 -68.74 36.17 74.90
CA HIS A 794 -68.81 35.95 76.35
C HIS A 794 -69.65 34.70 76.72
N PRO A 795 -69.24 33.46 76.33
CA PRO A 795 -70.13 32.28 76.25
C PRO A 795 -70.62 31.64 77.57
N LEU A 796 -70.79 32.43 78.63
CA LEU A 796 -71.23 32.05 79.98
C LEU A 796 -71.98 33.21 80.70
N ASP A 797 -72.49 34.23 79.97
CA ASP A 797 -73.25 35.37 80.51
C ASP A 797 -74.57 35.60 79.73
N PRO A 798 -75.69 34.99 80.18
CA PRO A 798 -76.97 34.93 79.45
C PRO A 798 -77.77 36.24 79.49
N THR A 799 -77.10 37.39 79.52
CA THR A 799 -77.72 38.71 79.65
C THR A 799 -77.28 39.74 78.60
N ASN A 800 -76.36 39.38 77.70
CA ASN A 800 -75.66 40.34 76.83
C ASN A 800 -76.07 40.34 75.34
N GLY A 801 -77.06 39.55 74.91
CA GLY A 801 -77.62 39.48 73.55
C GLY A 801 -78.31 40.74 73.00
N ALA A 802 -77.68 41.92 73.10
CA ALA A 802 -78.10 43.18 72.49
C ALA A 802 -76.91 44.14 72.26
N GLY A 803 -76.23 43.99 71.12
CA GLY A 803 -74.91 44.61 70.88
C GLY A 803 -74.86 46.15 70.76
N GLN A 804 -73.68 46.70 71.02
CA GLN A 804 -73.29 48.08 70.68
C GLN A 804 -71.75 48.22 70.55
N THR A 805 -71.30 49.07 69.63
CA THR A 805 -69.90 49.52 69.49
C THR A 805 -69.63 50.72 70.45
N PRO A 806 -68.40 51.27 70.64
CA PRO A 806 -67.16 51.12 69.85
C PRO A 806 -65.80 51.18 70.65
N VAL A 807 -64.70 51.42 69.92
CA VAL A 807 -63.38 52.04 70.25
C VAL A 807 -62.27 51.35 71.11
N ASN A 808 -61.07 51.37 70.51
CA ASN A 808 -59.72 51.65 71.09
C ASN A 808 -59.13 50.77 72.22
N GLY A 809 -58.44 49.69 71.84
CA GLY A 809 -56.96 49.63 71.67
C GLY A 809 -55.99 49.87 72.85
N GLY A 810 -54.77 49.30 72.76
CA GLY A 810 -53.59 49.82 73.48
C GLY A 810 -52.58 48.83 74.08
N GLY A 811 -51.65 48.30 73.25
CA GLY A 811 -50.31 47.87 73.71
C GLY A 811 -50.20 46.58 74.57
N ALA A 812 -49.03 46.20 75.06
CA ALA A 812 -47.65 46.59 74.68
C ALA A 812 -46.61 45.61 75.28
N ASN A 813 -45.50 45.39 74.54
CA ASN A 813 -44.23 44.76 74.97
C ASN A 813 -44.29 43.28 75.42
N GLY A 814 -43.24 42.46 75.29
CA GLY A 814 -41.87 42.71 74.79
C GLY A 814 -40.79 42.25 75.79
N ILE A 815 -39.54 42.08 75.33
CA ILE A 815 -38.36 41.55 76.07
C ILE A 815 -38.45 40.03 76.32
N GLY A 816 -37.40 39.22 76.18
CA GLY A 816 -36.03 39.39 75.63
C GLY A 816 -35.30 38.03 75.74
N ASP A 817 -34.44 37.57 74.82
CA ASP A 817 -33.22 38.15 74.19
C ASP A 817 -31.93 37.63 74.89
N ASP A 818 -30.79 37.75 74.21
CA ASP A 818 -29.42 37.36 74.59
C ASP A 818 -29.09 35.85 74.75
N GLY A 819 -27.95 35.33 74.28
CA GLY A 819 -26.91 35.95 73.43
C GLY A 819 -25.52 35.29 73.52
N ASN A 820 -24.82 35.15 72.38
CA ASN A 820 -23.36 35.34 72.18
C ASN A 820 -22.97 34.97 70.72
N GLU A 821 -22.44 35.88 69.87
CA GLU A 821 -21.05 36.42 69.78
C GLU A 821 -20.06 35.52 68.98
N ALA A 822 -19.12 36.03 68.16
CA ALA A 822 -19.02 37.34 67.47
C ALA A 822 -17.87 37.35 66.41
N GLY A 823 -17.96 38.25 65.41
CA GLY A 823 -16.85 38.68 64.52
C GLY A 823 -16.58 37.82 63.27
N VAL A 824 -16.10 38.33 62.13
CA VAL A 824 -15.70 39.69 61.66
C VAL A 824 -15.78 39.72 60.10
N GLY A 825 -16.12 40.79 59.36
CA GLY A 825 -16.67 42.10 59.72
C GLY A 825 -16.44 43.20 58.64
N ALA A 826 -17.47 44.02 58.39
CA ALA A 826 -17.50 45.34 57.70
C ALA A 826 -17.24 45.50 56.16
N LYS A 827 -18.31 45.86 55.41
CA LYS A 827 -18.56 47.11 54.63
C LYS A 827 -19.82 46.94 53.72
N ASP A 828 -20.82 47.84 53.71
CA ASP A 828 -20.93 49.17 53.02
C ASP A 828 -20.89 49.06 51.47
N ASP A 829 -21.72 49.71 50.64
CA ASP A 829 -22.87 50.65 50.84
C ASP A 829 -23.71 50.89 49.52
N GLY A 830 -24.96 51.39 49.61
CA GLY A 830 -25.86 51.86 48.49
C GLY A 830 -26.76 50.80 47.79
N GLU A 831 -28.07 50.95 47.45
CA GLU A 831 -28.93 51.98 46.78
C GLU A 831 -28.79 52.06 45.22
N ASP A 832 -29.83 52.21 44.36
CA ASP A 832 -31.32 52.36 44.51
C ASP A 832 -32.10 51.98 43.20
N ALA A 833 -33.45 51.95 43.26
CA ALA A 833 -34.47 52.31 42.25
C ALA A 833 -34.71 51.55 40.91
N ARG A 834 -35.82 50.78 40.90
CA ARG A 834 -37.05 50.93 40.07
C ARG A 834 -37.02 51.06 38.51
N LEU A 835 -37.77 50.14 37.88
CA LEU A 835 -38.86 50.32 36.87
C LEU A 835 -38.69 51.19 35.60
N ILE A 836 -38.99 50.62 34.43
CA ILE A 836 -40.07 51.02 33.47
C ILE A 836 -40.19 49.97 32.34
N ARG A 837 -41.23 50.03 31.48
CA ARG A 837 -41.56 49.05 30.42
C ARG A 837 -41.68 49.69 29.01
N ASP A 838 -41.92 48.80 28.02
CA ASP A 838 -42.64 48.99 26.74
C ASP A 838 -41.94 49.86 25.66
N GLU A 839 -41.58 49.29 24.50
CA GLU A 839 -42.21 49.48 23.15
C GLU A 839 -41.69 50.75 22.40
N ASP A 840 -41.62 50.92 21.07
CA ASP A 840 -42.18 50.22 19.89
C ASP A 840 -41.40 50.59 18.55
N VAL A 841 -41.88 50.15 17.36
CA VAL A 841 -41.91 50.90 16.05
C VAL A 841 -40.57 51.10 15.23
N VAL A 842 -40.42 51.06 13.87
CA VAL A 842 -41.25 50.74 12.64
C VAL A 842 -40.42 50.68 11.30
N PHE A 843 -40.78 49.75 10.37
CA PHE A 843 -40.74 49.70 8.86
C PHE A 843 -39.53 50.13 7.92
N GLY A 844 -39.14 49.20 7.02
CA GLY A 844 -39.01 49.32 5.52
C GLY A 844 -37.91 50.18 4.84
N PRO A 845 -37.75 50.20 3.48
CA PRO A 845 -38.32 49.38 2.37
C PRO A 845 -37.25 48.78 1.36
N ALA A 846 -37.64 48.43 0.12
CA ALA A 846 -36.82 47.80 -0.97
C ALA A 846 -36.37 48.81 -2.08
N PRO A 847 -35.94 48.48 -3.34
CA PRO A 847 -35.55 47.21 -4.03
C PRO A 847 -34.27 47.30 -4.95
N CYS A 848 -33.90 46.23 -5.71
CA CYS A 848 -33.24 46.29 -7.07
C CYS A 848 -32.91 44.88 -7.67
N GLY A 849 -32.65 44.77 -9.00
CA GLY A 849 -32.15 43.52 -9.63
C GLY A 849 -31.99 43.53 -11.18
N PHE A 850 -31.19 42.59 -11.71
CA PHE A 850 -30.90 42.25 -13.13
C PHE A 850 -30.34 40.79 -13.19
N GLY A 851 -30.22 40.03 -14.30
CA GLY A 851 -30.55 40.22 -15.73
C GLY A 851 -29.32 40.35 -16.65
N VAL A 852 -29.14 39.66 -17.80
CA VAL A 852 -29.88 38.56 -18.50
C VAL A 852 -28.95 37.89 -19.56
N GLY A 853 -29.24 36.67 -20.04
CA GLY A 853 -28.49 35.99 -21.14
C GLY A 853 -29.23 34.78 -21.76
N PHE A 854 -28.94 34.41 -23.02
CA PHE A 854 -29.75 33.47 -23.85
C PHE A 854 -28.87 32.65 -24.84
N GLY A 855 -29.26 31.40 -25.20
CA GLY A 855 -29.08 30.88 -26.58
C GLY A 855 -28.47 29.49 -26.88
N LEU A 856 -29.36 28.54 -27.24
CA LEU A 856 -29.28 27.56 -28.38
C LEU A 856 -28.23 26.42 -28.53
N MET A 857 -28.66 25.41 -29.32
CA MET A 857 -27.94 24.24 -29.94
C MET A 857 -27.48 23.09 -29.02
N ALA A 858 -27.48 21.80 -29.42
CA ALA A 858 -28.25 21.05 -30.45
C ALA A 858 -28.13 19.51 -30.26
N SER A 859 -29.06 18.75 -30.87
CA SER A 859 -29.03 17.37 -31.44
C SER A 859 -27.88 16.39 -31.10
N VAL A 860 -28.10 15.07 -30.98
CA VAL A 860 -28.67 14.16 -32.01
C VAL A 860 -29.58 13.04 -31.43
N LEU A 861 -30.50 12.55 -32.27
CA LEU A 861 -31.50 11.51 -32.00
C LEU A 861 -30.96 10.06 -32.11
N GLY A 862 -31.60 9.13 -31.38
CA GLY A 862 -31.33 7.69 -31.43
C GLY A 862 -32.59 6.81 -31.19
N LEU A 863 -33.75 7.19 -31.74
CA LEU A 863 -35.02 6.48 -31.54
C LEU A 863 -35.36 5.49 -32.67
N SER A 864 -35.46 4.20 -32.35
CA SER A 864 -36.57 3.32 -32.80
C SER A 864 -36.48 1.94 -32.14
N GLY A 865 -37.63 1.32 -31.81
CA GLY A 865 -37.68 0.01 -31.15
C GLY A 865 -38.86 -0.11 -30.17
N ALA A 866 -40.06 -0.39 -30.68
CA ALA A 866 -41.25 -0.55 -29.85
C ALA A 866 -41.44 -2.00 -29.36
N THR A 867 -42.07 -2.21 -28.19
CA THR A 867 -43.18 -3.19 -27.97
C THR A 867 -43.80 -3.06 -26.56
N ILE A 868 -44.90 -2.29 -26.48
CA ILE A 868 -46.24 -2.71 -26.02
C ILE A 868 -46.37 -3.71 -24.84
N ARG A 869 -47.20 -3.31 -23.83
CA ARG A 869 -47.93 -4.12 -22.79
C ARG A 869 -47.12 -4.69 -21.60
N ARG A 870 -47.70 -4.85 -20.38
CA ARG A 870 -49.03 -4.42 -19.85
C ARG A 870 -48.99 -4.21 -18.32
N ARG A 871 -49.91 -3.39 -17.81
CA ARG A 871 -50.24 -3.25 -16.38
C ARG A 871 -50.62 -4.60 -15.74
N ARG A 872 -50.31 -4.75 -14.45
CA ARG A 872 -51.36 -4.52 -13.45
C ARG A 872 -50.87 -3.58 -12.37
#